data_AF-A0A7N0V8S6-F1
#
_entry.id   AF-A0A7N0V8S6-F1
#
_cell.length_a   1.000
_cell.length_b   1.000
_cell.length_c   1.000
_cell.angle_alpha   90.00
_cell.angle_beta   90.00
_cell.angle_gamma   90.00
#
_symmetry.space_group_name_H-M   'P 1'
#
loop_
_entity.id
_entity.type
_entity.pdbx_description
1 polymer ?
#
loop_
_entity_poly.entity_id
_entity_poly.type
_entity_poly.pdbx_seq_one_letter_code
_entity_poly.pdbx_strand_id
1 'polypeptide(L)'
;METGTGLTRALIAAVEHKCDLINMSYGEPALLPDYGRFVDLVNEVVNKHRLIFVSSAGNSGPALSTVGAPGGTTSSIIGIGAYVSPAMAAGAHCVVEPPSEGLEYTWSSRGPAVDGDIGVSLSAPGGAIAPVPTWTLQRRMLMNGTSMASPSACGGIALLLSAMKAEGMPVSPYVVRKALENTTTPVGDQPADKLSTGEGLMQVDKAYEYIQRSRDIPSVWYQVKINQAGKSTPTSRGIYLREAADCTQSTEWTVQVDPVFHEGVSNLEQLVPFEECLEIHSTDPTIVKAAAYVLLTHNGRNFSVVVDPTKLSDGLHYFEIYGVDCKASWRGPLFRIPVTITKPITICNRLPVISFSGMSFVPGHIERRYIKVPSSANWVEATMRTSHFDTARRFFVDVVQICPLQRPKKWESVATFSSPASKSFAFSVEGGRTMELAVAQFWMSGIGSCEATVVDFEIFFHGIVVNKNEVLLDGSEGPLRIDAETQLSSEKLAPVASLNKLRFPYRPVESRICALASNRDKLPSGNLILALVLIYKFKLEERAEITPQIPLLNNRIYDTKFESQFYMISDDNKRVHAMGDVYPKSSKLPKGEYMLQLYLRHDNIQCLERMKQLVLFIEKTLDDKEAIRLNFFSEPDGPVIGNGAFNSSVLIPGKRESFYVGPPVKEKLPKGLTQGSVLVGTISYGKLSGQEEGKDSQQHPVSYPVCFIVPPIKLEDDKGKDTSLSESKSVAERLEEEVRDAKIKMLTSLSLNSCEERCEWRKLSVSLKSEYPKYTPLLVRIMEGLLSQSNNEDKIVHNGEIVEAANDVIDSIDRDELAKYLLLRNDPDDVESEKFKKKMEAARDQLAEALYQKGLALYEIEMLKDGKAATSIRIEDHKDDVPSAAHLLTPGSSLPLDAFEENFKELLKWVDIKSSKYGTLYVLHERRTGRSGTALKALIDMIQDDPELPKKKLYELKLSLLKEIGWIHLVEYEQQWMHVRFPASLPLF
;
A
#
# COMPACT_ATOMS: atom_id res chain seq x y z
N MET A 1 -5.17 6.87 -7.14
CA MET A 1 -4.68 7.30 -5.82
C MET A 1 -3.64 8.35 -6.07
N GLU A 2 -3.76 9.48 -5.40
CA GLU A 2 -2.79 10.55 -5.40
C GLU A 2 -1.44 10.07 -4.87
N THR A 3 -0.38 10.75 -5.29
CA THR A 3 0.98 10.54 -4.80
C THR A 3 1.57 11.89 -4.44
N GLY A 4 2.43 11.96 -3.42
CA GLY A 4 3.10 13.21 -3.06
C GLY A 4 3.91 13.80 -4.23
N THR A 5 4.46 12.93 -5.09
CA THR A 5 5.12 13.29 -6.35
C THR A 5 4.18 14.04 -7.29
N GLY A 6 3.00 13.48 -7.55
CA GLY A 6 2.01 14.08 -8.44
C GLY A 6 1.51 15.42 -7.91
N LEU A 7 1.23 15.47 -6.61
CA LEU A 7 0.80 16.68 -5.91
C LEU A 7 1.85 17.81 -5.97
N THR A 8 3.12 17.49 -5.70
CA THR A 8 4.22 18.45 -5.76
C THR A 8 4.42 19.00 -7.18
N ARG A 9 4.39 18.14 -8.20
CA ARG A 9 4.49 18.56 -9.61
C ARG A 9 3.31 19.43 -10.03
N ALA A 10 2.11 19.14 -9.54
CA ALA A 10 0.93 19.96 -9.83
C ALA A 10 1.09 21.39 -9.26
N LEU A 11 1.64 21.53 -8.05
CA LEU A 11 1.96 22.84 -7.48
C LEU A 11 3.01 23.61 -8.29
N ILE A 12 4.09 22.94 -8.71
CA ILE A 12 5.12 23.52 -9.58
C ILE A 12 4.47 24.05 -10.86
N ALA A 13 3.71 23.21 -11.56
CA ALA A 13 3.04 23.57 -12.80
C ALA A 13 2.06 24.74 -12.62
N ALA A 14 1.30 24.76 -11.53
CA ALA A 14 0.36 25.85 -11.23
C ALA A 14 1.06 27.20 -11.11
N VAL A 15 2.23 27.24 -10.46
CA VAL A 15 3.04 28.45 -10.35
C VAL A 15 3.68 28.82 -11.68
N GLU A 16 4.28 27.86 -12.39
CA GLU A 16 4.94 28.09 -13.69
C GLU A 16 3.96 28.66 -14.74
N HIS A 17 2.74 28.16 -14.76
CA HIS A 17 1.67 28.62 -15.65
C HIS A 17 0.91 29.84 -15.13
N LYS A 18 1.29 30.39 -13.97
CA LYS A 18 0.66 31.57 -13.34
C LYS A 18 -0.85 31.39 -13.15
N CYS A 19 -1.27 30.21 -12.72
CA CYS A 19 -2.64 29.97 -12.30
C CYS A 19 -2.98 30.88 -11.11
N ASP A 20 -4.20 31.37 -11.03
CA ASP A 20 -4.67 32.15 -9.87
C ASP A 20 -5.33 31.29 -8.80
N LEU A 21 -5.87 30.13 -9.21
CA LEU A 21 -6.82 29.35 -8.42
C LEU A 21 -6.59 27.85 -8.67
N ILE A 22 -6.59 27.08 -7.59
CA ILE A 22 -6.48 25.62 -7.60
C ILE A 22 -7.73 25.03 -6.97
N ASN A 23 -8.27 23.96 -7.57
CA ASN A 23 -9.30 23.12 -7.00
C ASN A 23 -8.78 21.69 -6.78
N MET A 24 -8.94 21.15 -5.58
CA MET A 24 -8.63 19.76 -5.25
C MET A 24 -9.86 19.05 -4.66
N SER A 25 -10.46 18.16 -5.45
CA SER A 25 -11.70 17.45 -5.09
C SER A 25 -11.46 16.02 -4.57
N TYR A 26 -10.29 15.76 -3.99
CA TYR A 26 -9.88 14.47 -3.43
C TYR A 26 -8.93 14.68 -2.25
N GLY A 27 -8.82 13.68 -1.37
CA GLY A 27 -8.03 13.76 -0.15
C GLY A 27 -8.16 12.50 0.71
N GLU A 28 -7.37 12.42 1.77
CA GLU A 28 -7.24 11.23 2.63
C GLU A 28 -7.15 11.64 4.11
N PRO A 29 -7.41 10.73 5.06
CA PRO A 29 -7.20 11.01 6.48
C PRO A 29 -5.73 11.34 6.79
N ALA A 30 -5.50 12.24 7.73
CA ALA A 30 -4.16 12.56 8.25
C ALA A 30 -4.08 12.27 9.76
N LEU A 31 -2.89 11.91 10.23
CA LEU A 31 -2.59 11.74 11.65
C LEU A 31 -2.42 13.10 12.34
N LEU A 32 -1.76 14.05 11.66
CA LEU A 32 -1.55 15.41 12.16
C LEU A 32 -2.16 16.43 11.19
N PRO A 33 -3.06 17.31 11.67
CA PRO A 33 -3.46 18.50 10.93
C PRO A 33 -2.28 19.47 10.75
N ASP A 34 -2.35 20.28 9.69
CA ASP A 34 -1.44 21.39 9.36
C ASP A 34 0.06 21.04 9.43
N TYR A 35 0.39 19.78 9.14
CA TYR A 35 1.75 19.26 9.21
C TYR A 35 2.08 18.43 7.96
N GLY A 36 3.30 18.63 7.45
CA GLY A 36 3.92 17.78 6.44
C GLY A 36 4.43 18.56 5.25
N ARG A 37 5.14 17.89 4.34
CA ARG A 37 5.87 18.53 3.24
C ARG A 37 4.93 19.15 2.21
N PHE A 38 3.86 18.44 1.86
CA PHE A 38 2.87 18.99 0.94
C PHE A 38 2.20 20.24 1.52
N VAL A 39 1.87 20.23 2.81
CA VAL A 39 1.33 21.39 3.54
C VAL A 39 2.31 22.58 3.49
N ASP A 40 3.59 22.34 3.77
CA ASP A 40 4.63 23.38 3.68
C ASP A 40 4.68 24.03 2.28
N LEU A 41 4.61 23.20 1.22
CA LEU A 41 4.62 23.67 -0.16
C LEU A 41 3.33 24.42 -0.54
N VAL A 42 2.16 23.97 -0.08
CA VAL A 42 0.90 24.71 -0.29
C VAL A 42 0.96 26.07 0.40
N ASN A 43 1.47 26.13 1.64
CA ASN A 43 1.67 27.38 2.36
C ASN A 43 2.59 28.34 1.57
N GLU A 44 3.68 27.84 0.98
CA GLU A 44 4.55 28.64 0.11
C GLU A 44 3.79 29.16 -1.12
N VAL A 45 3.11 28.28 -1.85
CA VAL A 45 2.38 28.64 -3.09
C VAL A 45 1.25 29.65 -2.83
N VAL A 46 0.51 29.49 -1.74
CA VAL A 46 -0.55 30.45 -1.36
C VAL A 46 0.05 31.78 -0.94
N ASN A 47 1.02 31.78 -0.02
CA ASN A 47 1.50 33.01 0.60
C ASN A 47 2.44 33.81 -0.30
N LYS A 48 3.32 33.14 -1.05
CA LYS A 48 4.35 33.77 -1.88
C LYS A 48 3.90 34.00 -3.32
N HIS A 49 3.13 33.08 -3.89
CA HIS A 49 2.68 33.16 -5.27
C HIS A 49 1.23 33.65 -5.41
N ARG A 50 0.53 33.89 -4.29
CA ARG A 50 -0.84 34.43 -4.22
C ARG A 50 -1.90 33.54 -4.87
N LEU A 51 -1.62 32.24 -5.00
CA LEU A 51 -2.62 31.30 -5.47
C LEU A 51 -3.67 31.11 -4.39
N ILE A 52 -4.95 31.05 -4.79
CA ILE A 52 -6.03 30.63 -3.92
C ILE A 52 -6.19 29.13 -4.06
N PHE A 53 -6.18 28.41 -2.95
CA PHE A 53 -6.33 26.96 -2.95
C PHE A 53 -7.67 26.59 -2.32
N VAL A 54 -8.51 25.93 -3.11
CA VAL A 54 -9.83 25.43 -2.70
C VAL A 54 -9.80 23.91 -2.71
N SER A 55 -10.33 23.29 -1.66
CA SER A 55 -10.39 21.83 -1.56
C SER A 55 -11.66 21.36 -0.89
N SER A 56 -12.11 20.15 -1.26
CA SER A 56 -13.20 19.48 -0.56
C SER A 56 -12.83 19.18 0.90
N ALA A 57 -13.75 19.39 1.85
CA ALA A 57 -13.53 19.08 3.27
C ALA A 57 -13.51 17.57 3.59
N GLY A 58 -14.14 16.75 2.74
CA GLY A 58 -14.22 15.29 2.88
C GLY A 58 -15.65 14.76 2.84
N ASN A 59 -15.80 13.44 2.76
CA ASN A 59 -17.09 12.74 2.68
C ASN A 59 -17.20 11.64 3.75
N SER A 60 -16.62 11.88 4.93
CA SER A 60 -16.48 10.91 6.02
C SER A 60 -17.33 11.27 7.25
N GLY A 61 -18.31 12.16 7.14
CA GLY A 61 -19.31 12.38 8.18
C GLY A 61 -20.31 11.21 8.29
N PRO A 62 -21.34 11.30 9.16
CA PRO A 62 -21.80 12.49 9.91
C PRO A 62 -21.04 12.82 11.21
N ALA A 63 -20.18 11.96 11.76
CA ALA A 63 -19.49 12.27 13.02
C ALA A 63 -18.60 13.53 12.93
N LEU A 64 -18.31 14.17 14.07
CA LEU A 64 -17.34 15.27 14.14
C LEU A 64 -15.90 14.75 14.03
N SER A 65 -14.96 15.66 13.76
CA SER A 65 -13.54 15.34 13.56
C SER A 65 -13.30 14.35 12.41
N THR A 66 -14.10 14.51 11.34
CA THR A 66 -14.07 13.69 10.13
C THR A 66 -13.54 14.45 8.91
N VAL A 67 -13.18 15.72 9.07
CA VAL A 67 -12.47 16.51 8.05
C VAL A 67 -11.17 15.83 7.65
N GLY A 68 -10.94 15.73 6.34
CA GLY A 68 -9.79 15.05 5.74
C GLY A 68 -8.70 16.02 5.28
N ALA A 69 -7.50 15.49 5.07
CA ALA A 69 -6.40 16.25 4.51
C ALA A 69 -6.43 16.23 2.96
N PRO A 70 -5.98 17.31 2.31
CA PRO A 70 -5.45 18.53 2.93
C PRO A 70 -6.57 19.55 3.24
N GLY A 71 -7.76 19.39 2.66
CA GLY A 71 -8.77 20.44 2.58
C GLY A 71 -9.33 20.94 3.91
N GLY A 72 -9.62 20.03 4.83
CA GLY A 72 -10.15 20.38 6.15
C GLY A 72 -9.11 20.38 7.27
N THR A 73 -7.83 20.26 6.94
CA THR A 73 -6.73 20.18 7.92
C THR A 73 -5.60 21.16 7.69
N THR A 74 -5.61 21.93 6.59
CA THR A 74 -4.52 22.84 6.22
C THR A 74 -4.97 24.29 6.28
N SER A 75 -4.25 25.12 7.03
CA SER A 75 -4.66 26.49 7.33
C SER A 75 -4.77 27.40 6.11
N SER A 76 -3.95 27.21 5.08
CA SER A 76 -3.95 28.06 3.88
C SER A 76 -4.97 27.64 2.82
N ILE A 77 -5.65 26.50 3.01
CA ILE A 77 -6.65 25.97 2.06
C ILE A 77 -8.05 26.39 2.52
N ILE A 78 -8.89 26.77 1.57
CA ILE A 78 -10.32 26.99 1.80
C ILE A 78 -11.03 25.64 1.69
N GLY A 79 -11.42 25.07 2.83
CA GLY A 79 -12.12 23.79 2.93
C GLY A 79 -13.61 23.95 2.68
N ILE A 80 -14.16 23.18 1.74
CA ILE A 80 -15.54 23.34 1.26
C ILE A 80 -16.46 22.19 1.69
N GLY A 81 -17.53 22.53 2.41
CA GLY A 81 -18.67 21.67 2.72
C GLY A 81 -19.65 21.53 1.55
N ALA A 82 -20.44 20.46 1.54
CA ALA A 82 -21.40 20.10 0.51
C ALA A 82 -22.85 20.36 0.95
N TYR A 83 -23.43 21.40 0.37
CA TYR A 83 -24.80 21.83 0.59
C TYR A 83 -25.75 21.32 -0.51
N VAL A 84 -26.98 20.96 -0.14
CA VAL A 84 -28.08 20.65 -1.06
C VAL A 84 -29.26 21.58 -0.81
N SER A 85 -29.70 22.28 -1.86
CA SER A 85 -30.89 23.15 -1.79
C SER A 85 -32.18 22.35 -2.04
N PRO A 86 -33.35 22.87 -1.62
CA PRO A 86 -34.65 22.28 -1.95
C PRO A 86 -34.85 22.09 -3.47
N ALA A 87 -34.44 23.07 -4.26
CA ALA A 87 -34.53 23.01 -5.73
C ALA A 87 -33.62 21.93 -6.33
N MET A 88 -32.41 21.77 -5.78
CA MET A 88 -31.49 20.71 -6.20
C MET A 88 -32.01 19.32 -5.81
N ALA A 89 -32.57 19.19 -4.60
CA ALA A 89 -33.21 17.97 -4.15
C ALA A 89 -34.37 17.57 -5.11
N ALA A 90 -35.25 18.51 -5.42
CA ALA A 90 -36.38 18.26 -6.32
C ALA A 90 -35.95 17.93 -7.75
N GLY A 91 -35.10 18.77 -8.34
CA GLY A 91 -34.77 18.69 -9.77
C GLY A 91 -33.64 17.73 -10.11
N ALA A 92 -32.54 17.78 -9.36
CA ALA A 92 -31.34 17.00 -9.67
C ALA A 92 -31.38 15.60 -9.05
N HIS A 93 -31.92 15.47 -7.84
CA HIS A 93 -32.02 14.19 -7.14
C HIS A 93 -33.38 13.51 -7.26
N CYS A 94 -34.36 14.16 -7.92
CA CYS A 94 -35.71 13.64 -8.11
C CYS A 94 -36.39 13.25 -6.78
N VAL A 95 -36.11 13.98 -5.70
CA VAL A 95 -36.70 13.73 -4.38
C VAL A 95 -38.16 14.11 -4.41
N VAL A 96 -39.04 13.18 -4.03
CA VAL A 96 -40.46 13.45 -3.80
C VAL A 96 -40.56 14.23 -2.50
N GLU A 97 -41.16 15.42 -2.55
CA GLU A 97 -41.25 16.37 -1.44
C GLU A 97 -39.85 16.79 -0.94
N PRO A 98 -39.16 17.70 -1.65
CA PRO A 98 -37.87 18.21 -1.21
C PRO A 98 -37.97 18.87 0.19
N PRO A 99 -36.87 18.91 0.96
CA PRO A 99 -36.86 19.57 2.26
C PRO A 99 -37.27 21.04 2.12
N SER A 100 -37.92 21.59 3.15
CA SER A 100 -38.38 22.99 3.16
C SER A 100 -37.24 24.00 3.10
N GLU A 101 -36.09 23.62 3.64
CA GLU A 101 -34.87 24.42 3.69
C GLU A 101 -33.70 23.61 3.15
N GLY A 102 -32.63 24.32 2.76
CA GLY A 102 -31.42 23.66 2.33
C GLY A 102 -30.63 23.11 3.50
N LEU A 103 -29.92 22.02 3.26
CA LEU A 103 -29.20 21.28 4.29
C LEU A 103 -27.86 20.79 3.77
N GLU A 104 -26.97 20.44 4.68
CA GLU A 104 -25.68 19.84 4.36
C GLU A 104 -25.85 18.33 4.09
N TYR A 105 -25.18 17.76 3.09
CA TYR A 105 -25.23 16.30 2.86
C TYR A 105 -24.83 15.54 4.13
N THR A 106 -25.55 14.47 4.44
CA THR A 106 -25.36 13.74 5.71
C THR A 106 -23.95 13.18 5.87
N TRP A 107 -23.30 12.77 4.77
CA TRP A 107 -21.93 12.25 4.78
C TRP A 107 -20.84 13.32 4.58
N SER A 108 -21.20 14.60 4.39
CA SER A 108 -20.20 15.68 4.33
C SER A 108 -19.34 15.64 5.61
N SER A 109 -18.02 15.68 5.47
CA SER A 109 -17.12 15.68 6.65
C SER A 109 -17.33 16.94 7.50
N ARG A 110 -17.18 16.80 8.81
CA ARG A 110 -17.46 17.85 9.79
C ARG A 110 -16.28 18.09 10.71
N GLY A 111 -16.11 19.35 11.07
CA GLY A 111 -15.16 19.77 12.09
C GLY A 111 -15.56 19.36 13.51
N PRO A 112 -14.83 19.82 14.52
CA PRO A 112 -13.52 20.44 14.38
C PRO A 112 -12.48 19.38 13.96
N ALA A 113 -11.39 19.81 13.30
CA ALA A 113 -10.18 19.01 13.22
C ALA A 113 -9.64 18.69 14.63
N VAL A 114 -8.76 17.68 14.73
CA VAL A 114 -8.28 17.22 16.05
C VAL A 114 -7.47 18.26 16.83
N ASP A 115 -6.98 19.30 16.16
CA ASP A 115 -6.30 20.46 16.75
C ASP A 115 -7.23 21.67 16.98
N GLY A 116 -8.54 21.43 16.94
CA GLY A 116 -9.59 22.39 17.28
C GLY A 116 -9.98 23.36 16.17
N ASP A 117 -9.30 23.38 15.04
CA ASP A 117 -9.73 24.15 13.87
C ASP A 117 -11.10 23.71 13.38
N ILE A 118 -11.88 24.60 12.79
CA ILE A 118 -13.21 24.26 12.26
C ILE A 118 -13.11 23.32 11.05
N GLY A 119 -12.01 23.40 10.27
CA GLY A 119 -11.73 22.60 9.09
C GLY A 119 -12.59 22.95 7.86
N VAL A 120 -13.90 23.09 8.02
CA VAL A 120 -14.80 23.59 6.98
C VAL A 120 -14.81 25.12 7.03
N SER A 121 -14.31 25.78 5.99
CA SER A 121 -14.33 27.25 5.91
C SER A 121 -15.71 27.77 5.54
N LEU A 122 -16.34 27.15 4.54
CA LEU A 122 -17.68 27.51 4.04
C LEU A 122 -18.29 26.35 3.25
N SER A 123 -19.60 26.38 3.01
CA SER A 123 -20.31 25.42 2.17
C SER A 123 -20.67 26.00 0.80
N ALA A 124 -20.74 25.10 -0.19
CA ALA A 124 -21.20 25.40 -1.55
C ALA A 124 -22.10 24.28 -2.09
N PRO A 125 -22.89 24.53 -3.15
CA PRO A 125 -23.75 23.51 -3.74
C PRO A 125 -22.97 22.25 -4.13
N GLY A 126 -23.32 21.11 -3.53
CA GLY A 126 -22.58 19.86 -3.60
C GLY A 126 -23.12 18.84 -4.59
N GLY A 127 -24.16 19.14 -5.36
CA GLY A 127 -24.68 18.28 -6.43
C GLY A 127 -24.54 18.95 -7.80
N ALA A 128 -24.12 18.19 -8.81
CA ALA A 128 -23.96 18.70 -10.17
C ALA A 128 -24.29 17.63 -11.23
N ILE A 129 -25.05 18.03 -12.27
CA ILE A 129 -25.20 17.24 -13.50
C ILE A 129 -24.15 17.76 -14.50
N ALA A 130 -22.99 17.09 -14.53
CA ALA A 130 -21.80 17.53 -15.25
C ALA A 130 -21.51 16.66 -16.48
N PRO A 131 -20.86 17.19 -17.53
CA PRO A 131 -20.41 16.38 -18.65
C PRO A 131 -19.38 15.33 -18.22
N VAL A 132 -19.45 14.14 -18.81
CA VAL A 132 -18.53 13.03 -18.54
C VAL A 132 -17.87 12.56 -19.85
N PRO A 133 -16.70 11.88 -19.79
CA PRO A 133 -16.04 11.36 -20.98
C PRO A 133 -16.93 10.42 -21.81
N THR A 134 -16.79 10.47 -23.13
CA THR A 134 -17.64 9.70 -24.07
C THR A 134 -17.55 8.18 -23.92
N TRP A 135 -16.43 7.67 -23.38
CA TRP A 135 -16.27 6.24 -23.11
C TRP A 135 -17.19 5.71 -22.00
N THR A 136 -17.81 6.60 -21.20
CA THR A 136 -18.86 6.24 -20.24
C THR A 136 -20.21 5.94 -20.92
N LEU A 137 -20.32 6.15 -22.24
CA LEU A 137 -21.55 6.02 -23.03
C LEU A 137 -22.68 6.95 -22.57
N GLN A 138 -22.35 8.02 -21.83
CA GLN A 138 -23.28 9.04 -21.34
C GLN A 138 -22.75 10.44 -21.66
N ARG A 139 -23.63 11.42 -21.88
CA ARG A 139 -23.23 12.84 -22.09
C ARG A 139 -23.02 13.57 -20.78
N ARG A 140 -23.81 13.25 -19.76
CA ARG A 140 -23.82 13.92 -18.46
C ARG A 140 -24.14 12.90 -17.37
N MET A 141 -23.62 13.14 -16.17
CA MET A 141 -23.86 12.32 -14.98
C MET A 141 -24.12 13.23 -13.78
N LEU A 142 -25.05 12.83 -12.92
CA LEU A 142 -25.20 13.42 -11.60
C LEU A 142 -24.11 12.89 -10.68
N MET A 143 -23.30 13.78 -10.12
CA MET A 143 -22.38 13.47 -9.03
C MET A 143 -22.65 14.41 -7.85
N ASN A 144 -22.35 13.95 -6.64
CA ASN A 144 -22.58 14.72 -5.43
C ASN A 144 -21.50 14.51 -4.35
N GLY A 145 -21.46 15.43 -3.40
CA GLY A 145 -20.52 15.46 -2.28
C GLY A 145 -19.59 16.66 -2.33
N THR A 146 -18.65 16.71 -1.38
CA THR A 146 -17.70 17.83 -1.28
C THR A 146 -16.81 17.96 -2.50
N SER A 147 -16.59 16.87 -3.24
CA SER A 147 -15.90 16.86 -4.54
C SER A 147 -16.58 17.70 -5.63
N MET A 148 -17.90 17.93 -5.53
CA MET A 148 -18.65 18.81 -6.44
C MET A 148 -18.87 20.21 -5.83
N ALA A 149 -18.93 20.31 -4.50
CA ALA A 149 -18.99 21.59 -3.82
C ALA A 149 -17.71 22.41 -4.00
N SER A 150 -16.55 21.77 -3.90
CA SER A 150 -15.24 22.41 -4.09
C SER A 150 -15.10 23.12 -5.45
N PRO A 151 -15.40 22.48 -6.61
CA PRO A 151 -15.33 23.16 -7.90
C PRO A 151 -16.45 24.19 -8.10
N SER A 152 -17.60 24.03 -7.42
CA SER A 152 -18.67 25.05 -7.40
C SER A 152 -18.18 26.33 -6.71
N ALA A 153 -17.58 26.21 -5.53
CA ALA A 153 -16.96 27.34 -4.83
C ALA A 153 -15.81 27.95 -5.64
N CYS A 154 -14.96 27.11 -6.24
CA CYS A 154 -13.88 27.53 -7.13
C CYS A 154 -14.40 28.37 -8.31
N GLY A 155 -15.49 27.95 -8.95
CA GLY A 155 -16.14 28.72 -10.01
C GLY A 155 -16.64 30.08 -9.53
N GLY A 156 -17.24 30.16 -8.35
CA GLY A 156 -17.65 31.42 -7.74
C GLY A 156 -16.47 32.36 -7.42
N ILE A 157 -15.35 31.80 -6.93
CA ILE A 157 -14.12 32.56 -6.69
C ILE A 157 -13.53 33.08 -8.00
N ALA A 158 -13.56 32.29 -9.07
CA ALA A 158 -13.08 32.72 -10.38
C ALA A 158 -13.84 33.97 -10.88
N LEU A 159 -15.14 34.10 -10.59
CA LEU A 159 -15.92 35.31 -10.90
C LEU A 159 -15.42 36.52 -10.12
N LEU A 160 -15.14 36.38 -8.82
CA LEU A 160 -14.57 37.44 -7.99
C LEU A 160 -13.22 37.89 -8.56
N LEU A 161 -12.34 36.95 -8.89
CA LEU A 161 -11.03 37.23 -9.45
C LEU A 161 -11.11 37.94 -10.80
N SER A 162 -12.06 37.55 -11.65
CA SER A 162 -12.33 38.20 -12.93
C SER A 162 -12.69 39.67 -12.73
N ALA A 163 -13.63 39.95 -11.80
CA ALA A 163 -14.08 41.30 -11.52
C ALA A 163 -12.97 42.16 -10.89
N MET A 164 -12.22 41.61 -9.92
CA MET A 164 -11.06 42.29 -9.33
C MET A 164 -10.02 42.68 -10.39
N LYS A 165 -9.68 41.75 -11.30
CA LYS A 165 -8.72 42.02 -12.38
C LYS A 165 -9.24 43.07 -13.37
N ALA A 166 -10.52 43.01 -13.71
CA ALA A 166 -11.15 43.98 -14.62
C ALA A 166 -11.14 45.41 -14.05
N GLU A 167 -11.29 45.54 -12.72
CA GLU A 167 -11.25 46.83 -12.02
C GLU A 167 -9.82 47.26 -11.60
N GLY A 168 -8.79 46.50 -11.97
CA GLY A 168 -7.40 46.81 -11.62
C GLY A 168 -7.08 46.61 -10.14
N MET A 169 -7.88 45.83 -9.41
CA MET A 169 -7.67 45.53 -8.00
C MET A 169 -6.64 44.41 -7.82
N PRO A 170 -5.72 44.52 -6.84
CA PRO A 170 -4.73 43.49 -6.58
C PRO A 170 -5.40 42.23 -6.00
N VAL A 171 -5.16 41.08 -6.63
CA VAL A 171 -5.62 39.78 -6.10
C VAL A 171 -4.78 39.39 -4.90
N SER A 172 -5.47 38.99 -3.82
CA SER A 172 -4.88 38.45 -2.60
C SER A 172 -5.71 37.28 -2.08
N PRO A 173 -5.10 36.13 -1.75
CA PRO A 173 -5.82 35.02 -1.15
C PRO A 173 -6.43 35.38 0.21
N TYR A 174 -5.80 36.29 0.97
CA TYR A 174 -6.25 36.69 2.30
C TYR A 174 -7.52 37.53 2.25
N VAL A 175 -7.57 38.49 1.32
CA VAL A 175 -8.73 39.37 1.12
C VAL A 175 -9.90 38.57 0.58
N VAL A 176 -9.67 37.71 -0.42
CA VAL A 176 -10.72 36.87 -1.00
C VAL A 176 -11.29 35.91 0.04
N ARG A 177 -10.44 35.22 0.81
CA ARG A 177 -10.91 34.33 1.89
C ARG A 177 -11.74 35.08 2.93
N LYS A 178 -11.26 36.23 3.40
CA LYS A 178 -11.95 37.04 4.40
C LYS A 178 -13.29 37.56 3.89
N ALA A 179 -13.34 37.99 2.63
CA ALA A 179 -14.58 38.41 1.99
C ALA A 179 -15.61 37.27 1.95
N LEU A 180 -15.18 36.06 1.59
CA LEU A 180 -16.06 34.89 1.57
C LEU A 180 -16.57 34.54 2.96
N GLU A 181 -15.67 34.35 3.93
CA GLU A 181 -15.99 33.95 5.32
C GLU A 181 -16.87 34.98 6.05
N ASN A 182 -16.80 36.27 5.70
CA ASN A 182 -17.59 37.31 6.36
C ASN A 182 -18.93 37.63 5.66
N THR A 183 -19.23 37.03 4.51
CA THR A 183 -20.41 37.37 3.71
C THR A 183 -21.34 36.20 3.39
N THR A 184 -21.03 35.01 3.93
CA THR A 184 -21.87 33.82 3.82
C THR A 184 -23.27 34.02 4.39
N THR A 185 -24.21 33.21 3.92
CA THR A 185 -25.53 33.07 4.53
C THR A 185 -25.53 31.85 5.46
N PRO A 186 -25.87 31.98 6.75
CA PRO A 186 -25.95 30.84 7.67
C PRO A 186 -26.87 29.73 7.14
N VAL A 187 -26.53 28.48 7.44
CA VAL A 187 -27.32 27.29 7.10
C VAL A 187 -27.62 26.57 8.41
N GLY A 188 -28.84 26.73 8.91
CA GLY A 188 -29.23 26.26 10.24
C GLY A 188 -28.75 27.20 11.37
N ASP A 189 -29.32 26.97 12.56
CA ASP A 189 -29.14 27.81 13.76
C ASP A 189 -28.51 27.06 14.94
N GLN A 190 -28.17 25.78 14.77
CA GLN A 190 -27.63 24.94 15.84
C GLN A 190 -26.10 25.10 15.95
N PRO A 191 -25.51 24.95 17.14
CA PRO A 191 -24.05 24.95 17.32
C PRO A 191 -23.31 23.96 16.40
N ALA A 192 -23.93 22.82 16.09
CA ALA A 192 -23.40 21.80 15.19
C ALA A 192 -23.30 22.26 13.73
N ASP A 193 -24.10 23.25 13.33
CA ASP A 193 -24.17 23.72 11.95
C ASP A 193 -22.92 24.50 11.56
N LYS A 194 -22.33 25.27 12.51
CA LYS A 194 -21.02 25.90 12.32
C LYS A 194 -19.93 24.88 12.02
N LEU A 195 -19.86 23.80 12.78
CA LEU A 195 -18.89 22.72 12.56
C LEU A 195 -19.14 21.93 11.25
N SER A 196 -20.33 22.07 10.67
CA SER A 196 -20.73 21.36 9.45
C SER A 196 -20.56 22.22 8.19
N THR A 197 -20.92 23.49 8.27
CA THR A 197 -21.02 24.40 7.11
C THR A 197 -20.00 25.54 7.15
N GLY A 198 -19.13 25.56 8.17
CA GLY A 198 -18.18 26.63 8.40
C GLY A 198 -18.90 27.95 8.68
N GLU A 199 -18.54 28.99 7.95
CA GLU A 199 -19.23 30.28 8.05
C GLU A 199 -20.60 30.30 7.38
N GLY A 200 -20.94 29.28 6.58
CA GLY A 200 -22.25 29.12 5.92
C GLY A 200 -22.13 29.00 4.41
N LEU A 201 -23.24 29.24 3.70
CA LEU A 201 -23.33 29.13 2.25
C LEU A 201 -22.70 30.35 1.56
N MET A 202 -21.78 30.10 0.63
CA MET A 202 -21.09 31.11 -0.17
C MET A 202 -22.03 32.12 -0.85
N GLN A 203 -21.70 33.41 -0.82
CA GLN A 203 -22.41 34.49 -1.52
C GLN A 203 -21.42 35.33 -2.38
N VAL A 204 -21.43 35.12 -3.70
CA VAL A 204 -20.44 35.74 -4.61
C VAL A 204 -20.64 37.25 -4.71
N ASP A 205 -21.88 37.69 -4.87
CA ASP A 205 -22.26 39.10 -4.96
C ASP A 205 -21.84 39.89 -3.70
N LYS A 206 -22.19 39.40 -2.51
CA LYS A 206 -21.84 40.06 -1.24
C LYS A 206 -20.33 40.04 -0.98
N ALA A 207 -19.64 38.95 -1.31
CA ALA A 207 -18.19 38.88 -1.21
C ALA A 207 -17.51 39.93 -2.12
N TYR A 208 -18.06 40.17 -3.31
CA TYR A 208 -17.57 41.20 -4.21
C TYR A 208 -17.76 42.61 -3.63
N GLU A 209 -18.93 42.93 -3.08
CA GLU A 209 -19.19 44.21 -2.41
C GLU A 209 -18.21 44.46 -1.26
N TYR A 210 -17.92 43.43 -0.47
CA TYR A 210 -16.91 43.50 0.59
C TYR A 210 -15.51 43.79 0.02
N ILE A 211 -15.13 43.12 -1.06
CA ILE A 211 -13.84 43.33 -1.75
C ILE A 211 -13.73 44.76 -2.25
N GLN A 212 -14.77 45.31 -2.90
CA GLN A 212 -14.77 46.69 -3.38
C GLN A 212 -14.58 47.70 -2.24
N ARG A 213 -15.17 47.44 -1.07
CA ARG A 213 -15.03 48.31 0.10
C ARG A 213 -13.67 48.21 0.79
N SER A 214 -12.94 47.10 0.59
CA SER A 214 -11.63 46.82 1.21
C SER A 214 -10.43 47.16 0.34
N ARG A 215 -10.62 47.89 -0.78
CA ARG A 215 -9.56 48.31 -1.72
C ARG A 215 -8.34 48.95 -1.06
N ASP A 216 -8.58 49.84 -0.10
CA ASP A 216 -7.52 50.64 0.56
C ASP A 216 -6.97 49.98 1.83
N ILE A 217 -7.40 48.75 2.15
CA ILE A 217 -7.01 48.03 3.35
C ILE A 217 -5.79 47.15 3.04
N PRO A 218 -4.78 47.08 3.93
CA PRO A 218 -3.66 46.18 3.74
C PRO A 218 -4.12 44.72 3.71
N SER A 219 -3.57 43.96 2.77
CA SER A 219 -3.82 42.53 2.63
C SER A 219 -3.00 41.74 3.66
N VAL A 220 -3.65 41.34 4.76
CA VAL A 220 -3.00 40.67 5.89
C VAL A 220 -3.72 39.36 6.24
N TRP A 221 -2.94 38.29 6.41
CA TRP A 221 -3.39 37.04 7.03
C TRP A 221 -3.13 37.08 8.53
N TYR A 222 -4.07 36.59 9.35
CA TYR A 222 -3.93 36.59 10.81
C TYR A 222 -3.76 35.15 11.27
N GLN A 223 -2.50 34.74 11.46
CA GLN A 223 -2.19 33.39 11.91
C GLN A 223 -2.43 33.27 13.41
N VAL A 224 -3.29 32.34 13.81
CA VAL A 224 -3.61 32.05 15.22
C VAL A 224 -2.84 30.81 15.66
N LYS A 225 -2.17 30.91 16.83
CA LYS A 225 -1.51 29.80 17.50
C LYS A 225 -1.95 29.77 18.96
N ILE A 226 -2.39 28.63 19.43
CA ILE A 226 -2.97 28.50 20.77
C ILE A 226 -2.18 27.46 21.56
N ASN A 227 -1.81 27.81 22.79
CA ASN A 227 -1.13 26.90 23.71
C ASN A 227 -1.87 26.87 25.04
N GLN A 228 -2.08 25.67 25.59
CA GLN A 228 -2.58 25.55 26.95
C GLN A 228 -1.50 25.96 27.95
N ALA A 229 -1.87 26.73 28.97
CA ALA A 229 -0.93 27.15 30.02
C ALA A 229 -0.25 25.94 30.68
N GLY A 230 1.07 26.01 30.89
CA GLY A 230 1.86 24.94 31.49
C GLY A 230 2.32 23.82 30.54
N LYS A 231 1.93 23.83 29.26
CA LYS A 231 2.46 22.92 28.23
C LYS A 231 3.51 23.63 27.36
N SER A 232 4.67 23.00 27.17
CA SER A 232 5.76 23.53 26.33
C SER A 232 5.59 23.28 24.82
N THR A 233 4.74 22.32 24.45
CA THR A 233 4.30 21.97 23.08
C THR A 233 2.94 21.27 23.21
N PRO A 234 1.83 21.74 22.62
CA PRO A 234 1.68 22.01 21.17
C PRO A 234 0.89 23.31 20.80
N THR A 235 1.19 23.88 19.63
CA THR A 235 0.37 24.91 19.00
C THR A 235 -0.85 24.30 18.32
N SER A 236 -2.04 24.54 18.86
CA SER A 236 -3.33 24.22 18.24
C SER A 236 -3.89 25.42 17.47
N ARG A 237 -4.84 25.17 16.57
CA ARG A 237 -5.52 26.21 15.77
C ARG A 237 -6.88 26.62 16.35
N GLY A 238 -7.46 25.76 17.20
CA GLY A 238 -8.62 26.06 18.03
C GLY A 238 -8.49 25.46 19.43
N ILE A 239 -9.48 25.73 20.28
CA ILE A 239 -9.60 25.10 21.61
C ILE A 239 -10.62 23.98 21.48
N TYR A 240 -10.19 22.74 21.70
CA TYR A 240 -11.07 21.58 21.66
C TYR A 240 -11.00 20.78 22.96
N LEU A 241 -12.05 20.88 23.78
CA LEU A 241 -12.20 20.14 25.03
C LEU A 241 -13.13 18.94 24.79
N ARG A 242 -12.56 17.73 24.69
CA ARG A 242 -13.32 16.52 24.33
C ARG A 242 -13.41 15.50 25.46
N GLU A 243 -12.39 15.41 26.30
CA GLU A 243 -12.33 14.36 27.32
C GLU A 243 -13.12 14.78 28.56
N ALA A 244 -13.63 13.78 29.29
CA ALA A 244 -14.39 14.04 30.52
C ALA A 244 -13.59 14.86 31.55
N ALA A 245 -12.27 14.65 31.61
CA ALA A 245 -11.36 15.39 32.49
C ALA A 245 -11.18 16.86 32.08
N ASP A 246 -11.34 17.20 30.80
CA ASP A 246 -11.26 18.58 30.32
C ASP A 246 -12.47 19.40 30.79
N CYS A 247 -13.57 18.72 31.13
CA CYS A 247 -14.85 19.34 31.48
C CYS A 247 -15.05 19.57 32.99
N THR A 248 -14.09 19.21 33.85
CA THR A 248 -14.23 19.26 35.32
C THR A 248 -13.68 20.53 35.96
N GLN A 249 -12.85 21.29 35.24
CA GLN A 249 -12.22 22.51 35.76
C GLN A 249 -12.03 23.53 34.64
N SER A 250 -11.85 24.79 35.01
CA SER A 250 -11.50 25.84 34.06
C SER A 250 -10.07 25.66 33.56
N THR A 251 -9.83 26.05 32.31
CA THR A 251 -8.52 25.96 31.65
C THR A 251 -8.08 27.32 31.13
N GLU A 252 -6.79 27.63 31.28
CA GLU A 252 -6.18 28.84 30.74
C GLU A 252 -5.36 28.53 29.48
N TRP A 253 -5.49 29.41 28.48
CA TRP A 253 -4.89 29.29 27.17
C TRP A 253 -4.20 30.61 26.80
N THR A 254 -3.01 30.52 26.22
CA THR A 254 -2.33 31.66 25.59
C THR A 254 -2.59 31.60 24.10
N VAL A 255 -3.21 32.64 23.57
CA VAL A 255 -3.43 32.84 22.15
C VAL A 255 -2.39 33.82 21.64
N GLN A 256 -1.67 33.43 20.59
CA GLN A 256 -0.79 34.27 19.80
C GLN A 256 -1.45 34.54 18.45
N VAL A 257 -1.57 35.81 18.10
CA VAL A 257 -2.03 36.25 16.77
C VAL A 257 -0.87 36.94 16.07
N ASP A 258 -0.46 36.39 14.94
CA ASP A 258 0.65 36.88 14.12
C ASP A 258 0.10 37.40 12.77
N PRO A 259 0.23 38.71 12.46
CA PRO A 259 -0.11 39.23 11.16
C PRO A 259 0.98 38.85 10.14
N VAL A 260 0.57 38.17 9.07
CA VAL A 260 1.44 37.69 8.00
C VAL A 260 1.15 38.48 6.73
N PHE A 261 2.21 39.07 6.18
CA PHE A 261 2.19 39.85 4.95
C PHE A 261 2.86 39.06 3.83
N HIS A 262 2.52 39.43 2.59
CA HIS A 262 3.20 38.92 1.42
C HIS A 262 4.67 39.40 1.39
N GLU A 263 5.62 38.53 1.01
CA GLU A 263 7.08 38.80 1.07
C GLU A 263 7.51 40.07 0.29
N GLY A 264 6.80 40.42 -0.78
CA GLY A 264 7.07 41.61 -1.60
C GLY A 264 6.57 42.95 -1.03
N VAL A 265 6.08 43.01 0.20
CA VAL A 265 5.54 44.23 0.83
C VAL A 265 6.66 45.11 1.40
N SER A 266 6.50 46.44 1.31
CA SER A 266 7.46 47.42 1.83
C SER A 266 7.50 47.46 3.36
N ASN A 267 8.70 47.28 3.94
CA ASN A 267 8.91 47.35 5.38
C ASN A 267 8.50 48.71 5.96
N LEU A 268 8.88 49.81 5.31
CA LEU A 268 8.66 51.16 5.84
C LEU A 268 7.24 51.66 5.62
N GLU A 269 6.61 51.28 4.51
CA GLU A 269 5.30 51.84 4.13
C GLU A 269 4.11 51.02 4.61
N GLN A 270 4.30 49.72 4.87
CA GLN A 270 3.21 48.83 5.26
C GLN A 270 3.47 48.12 6.58
N LEU A 271 4.68 47.59 6.83
CA LEU A 271 4.95 46.78 8.03
C LEU A 271 5.16 47.63 9.28
N VAL A 272 5.99 48.68 9.21
CA VAL A 272 6.24 49.61 10.33
C VAL A 272 4.97 50.35 10.78
N PRO A 273 4.14 50.93 9.88
CA PRO A 273 2.92 51.62 10.29
C PRO A 273 1.74 50.69 10.59
N PHE A 274 1.92 49.36 10.49
CA PHE A 274 0.83 48.43 10.75
C PHE A 274 0.48 48.37 12.24
N GLU A 275 -0.67 48.94 12.56
CA GLU A 275 -1.30 48.88 13.87
C GLU A 275 -2.80 48.69 13.72
N GLU A 276 -3.32 47.61 14.31
CA GLU A 276 -4.75 47.32 14.35
C GLU A 276 -5.22 47.33 15.81
N CYS A 277 -6.16 48.22 16.12
CA CYS A 277 -6.82 48.29 17.42
C CYS A 277 -8.02 47.33 17.39
N LEU A 278 -7.89 46.17 18.03
CA LEU A 278 -8.90 45.13 17.98
C LEU A 278 -9.70 45.09 19.28
N GLU A 279 -11.01 45.13 19.15
CA GLU A 279 -11.95 44.71 20.19
C GLU A 279 -12.17 43.20 20.05
N ILE A 280 -11.99 42.49 21.15
CA ILE A 280 -12.12 41.04 21.19
C ILE A 280 -13.49 40.70 21.77
N HIS A 281 -14.27 39.96 20.99
CA HIS A 281 -15.61 39.54 21.33
C HIS A 281 -15.61 38.04 21.65
N SER A 282 -16.44 37.65 22.60
CA SER A 282 -16.73 36.24 22.92
C SER A 282 -18.23 36.02 22.79
N THR A 283 -18.63 34.93 22.14
CA THR A 283 -20.06 34.59 21.98
C THR A 283 -20.76 34.32 23.32
N ASP A 284 -20.02 33.84 24.32
CA ASP A 284 -20.52 33.71 25.69
C ASP A 284 -19.39 34.01 26.70
N PRO A 285 -19.35 35.22 27.29
CA PRO A 285 -18.32 35.62 28.25
C PRO A 285 -18.44 34.92 29.61
N THR A 286 -19.54 34.19 29.87
CA THR A 286 -19.69 33.44 31.12
C THR A 286 -18.88 32.15 31.12
N ILE A 287 -18.76 31.52 29.94
CA ILE A 287 -18.03 30.28 29.70
C ILE A 287 -16.64 30.56 29.13
N VAL A 288 -16.53 31.47 28.16
CA VAL A 288 -15.28 31.76 27.44
C VAL A 288 -14.91 33.23 27.65
N LYS A 289 -13.91 33.47 28.49
CA LYS A 289 -13.42 34.82 28.83
C LYS A 289 -12.13 35.10 28.07
N ALA A 290 -12.06 36.28 27.45
CA ALA A 290 -10.87 36.77 26.76
C ALA A 290 -10.55 38.21 27.21
N ALA A 291 -9.35 38.69 26.88
CA ALA A 291 -9.03 40.11 26.99
C ALA A 291 -9.99 40.94 26.13
N ALA A 292 -10.41 42.14 26.56
CA ALA A 292 -11.38 42.95 25.82
C ALA A 292 -10.78 43.67 24.61
N TYR A 293 -9.50 44.04 24.67
CA TYR A 293 -8.83 44.79 23.62
C TYR A 293 -7.41 44.27 23.40
N VAL A 294 -6.97 44.28 22.14
CA VAL A 294 -5.62 43.92 21.73
C VAL A 294 -5.14 44.95 20.71
N LEU A 295 -4.00 45.59 20.98
CA LEU A 295 -3.25 46.32 19.96
C LEU A 295 -2.35 45.33 19.24
N LEU A 296 -2.66 45.05 17.98
CA LEU A 296 -1.88 44.17 17.14
C LEU A 296 -0.91 44.98 16.29
N THR A 297 0.37 44.66 16.40
CA THR A 297 1.45 45.21 15.57
C THR A 297 2.02 44.09 14.71
N HIS A 298 2.91 44.42 13.76
CA HIS A 298 3.54 43.44 12.86
C HIS A 298 4.16 42.23 13.60
N ASN A 299 4.73 42.43 14.79
CA ASN A 299 5.40 41.35 15.54
C ASN A 299 4.43 40.38 16.23
N GLY A 300 3.13 40.55 16.02
CA GLY A 300 2.10 39.77 16.68
C GLY A 300 1.87 40.19 18.13
N ARG A 301 0.87 39.57 18.76
CA ARG A 301 0.54 39.81 20.17
C ARG A 301 -0.07 38.58 20.80
N ASN A 302 0.27 38.40 22.08
CA ASN A 302 -0.30 37.34 22.91
C ASN A 302 -1.38 37.90 23.85
N PHE A 303 -2.43 37.13 24.09
CA PHE A 303 -3.41 37.38 25.13
C PHE A 303 -3.93 36.06 25.72
N SER A 304 -4.42 36.13 26.96
CA SER A 304 -4.96 34.95 27.66
C SER A 304 -6.45 34.77 27.40
N VAL A 305 -6.86 33.51 27.35
CA VAL A 305 -8.25 33.05 27.27
C VAL A 305 -8.49 32.04 28.38
N VAL A 306 -9.64 32.14 29.05
CA VAL A 306 -10.07 31.19 30.08
C VAL A 306 -11.38 30.55 29.64
N VAL A 307 -11.42 29.21 29.65
CA VAL A 307 -12.60 28.42 29.28
C VAL A 307 -13.07 27.65 30.50
N ASP A 308 -14.34 27.84 30.90
CA ASP A 308 -14.96 27.19 32.05
C ASP A 308 -16.13 26.26 31.63
N PRO A 309 -15.86 24.98 31.35
CA PRO A 309 -16.89 24.02 30.92
C PRO A 309 -17.76 23.44 32.06
N THR A 310 -17.49 23.82 33.32
CA THR A 310 -18.06 23.14 34.49
C THR A 310 -19.58 23.20 34.54
N LYS A 311 -20.17 24.33 34.13
CA LYS A 311 -21.62 24.60 34.16
C LYS A 311 -22.40 24.12 32.94
N LEU A 312 -21.71 23.60 31.92
CA LEU A 312 -22.37 23.12 30.70
C LEU A 312 -23.13 21.81 30.95
N SER A 313 -24.22 21.59 30.23
CA SER A 313 -24.89 20.29 30.19
C SER A 313 -24.09 19.28 29.35
N ASP A 314 -24.41 18.00 29.47
CA ASP A 314 -23.85 16.99 28.57
C ASP A 314 -24.26 17.28 27.11
N GLY A 315 -23.37 17.04 26.15
CA GLY A 315 -23.59 17.32 24.74
C GLY A 315 -22.50 18.19 24.09
N LEU A 316 -22.81 18.67 22.88
CA LEU A 316 -21.95 19.55 22.10
C LEU A 316 -22.26 21.02 22.41
N HIS A 317 -21.21 21.80 22.65
CA HIS A 317 -21.25 23.25 22.81
C HIS A 317 -20.19 23.88 21.91
N TYR A 318 -20.55 24.98 21.27
CA TYR A 318 -19.65 25.73 20.40
C TYR A 318 -19.68 27.20 20.79
N PHE A 319 -18.50 27.78 20.93
CA PHE A 319 -18.29 29.20 21.19
C PHE A 319 -17.20 29.71 20.26
N GLU A 320 -17.17 31.02 20.07
CA GLU A 320 -16.17 31.67 19.24
C GLU A 320 -15.61 32.91 19.95
N ILE A 321 -14.30 33.10 19.85
CA ILE A 321 -13.65 34.38 20.14
C ILE A 321 -13.21 34.98 18.82
N TYR A 322 -13.50 36.25 18.61
CA TYR A 322 -13.12 36.92 17.36
C TYR A 322 -12.69 38.36 17.59
N GLY A 323 -11.76 38.83 16.77
CA GLY A 323 -11.24 40.20 16.81
C GLY A 323 -11.86 41.07 15.73
N VAL A 324 -12.41 42.22 16.12
CA VAL A 324 -12.99 43.22 15.22
C VAL A 324 -12.20 44.53 15.33
N ASP A 325 -11.91 45.17 14.21
CA ASP A 325 -11.25 46.47 14.19
C ASP A 325 -12.19 47.56 14.77
N CYS A 326 -11.75 48.23 15.83
CA CYS A 326 -12.49 49.29 16.49
C CYS A 326 -12.83 50.47 15.55
N LYS A 327 -11.98 50.74 14.55
CA LYS A 327 -12.16 51.87 13.61
C LYS A 327 -13.00 51.49 12.40
N ALA A 328 -13.06 50.20 12.06
CA ALA A 328 -13.73 49.71 10.87
C ALA A 328 -14.47 48.39 11.14
N SER A 329 -15.47 48.44 12.03
CA SER A 329 -16.28 47.29 12.42
C SER A 329 -17.01 46.61 11.25
N TRP A 330 -17.27 47.35 10.16
CA TRP A 330 -17.84 46.81 8.92
C TRP A 330 -16.96 45.71 8.27
N ARG A 331 -15.66 45.66 8.58
CA ARG A 331 -14.75 44.61 8.11
C ARG A 331 -15.14 43.23 8.66
N GLY A 332 -15.97 43.19 9.70
CA GLY A 332 -16.30 41.97 10.43
C GLY A 332 -15.07 41.40 11.16
N PRO A 333 -15.16 40.14 11.60
CA PRO A 333 -14.05 39.45 12.24
C PRO A 333 -12.79 39.40 11.34
N LEU A 334 -11.64 39.77 11.89
CA LEU A 334 -10.35 39.67 11.22
C LEU A 334 -9.66 38.32 11.44
N PHE A 335 -9.91 37.71 12.60
CA PHE A 335 -9.57 36.34 12.95
C PHE A 335 -10.66 35.78 13.87
N ARG A 336 -10.77 34.45 13.90
CA ARG A 336 -11.70 33.69 14.75
C ARG A 336 -10.94 32.58 15.46
N ILE A 337 -11.38 32.26 16.66
CA ILE A 337 -10.84 31.19 17.49
C ILE A 337 -12.02 30.29 17.86
N PRO A 338 -12.14 29.13 17.19
CA PRO A 338 -13.19 28.18 17.52
C PRO A 338 -12.91 27.54 18.89
N VAL A 339 -13.92 27.51 19.74
CA VAL A 339 -13.92 26.83 21.03
C VAL A 339 -15.01 25.78 21.02
N THR A 340 -14.62 24.52 20.80
CA THR A 340 -15.54 23.38 20.78
C THR A 340 -15.41 22.60 22.08
N ILE A 341 -16.54 22.31 22.72
CA ILE A 341 -16.59 21.56 23.98
C ILE A 341 -17.59 20.43 23.79
N THR A 342 -17.15 19.19 23.92
CA THR A 342 -18.05 18.02 23.92
C THR A 342 -18.04 17.41 25.31
N LYS A 343 -19.07 17.69 26.10
CA LYS A 343 -19.19 17.20 27.47
C LYS A 343 -19.82 15.81 27.46
N PRO A 344 -19.08 14.74 27.84
CA PRO A 344 -19.57 13.38 27.74
C PRO A 344 -20.46 13.01 28.92
N ILE A 345 -21.51 12.22 28.62
CA ILE A 345 -22.31 11.53 29.62
C ILE A 345 -21.41 10.51 30.33
N THR A 346 -21.41 10.56 31.66
CA THR A 346 -20.69 9.59 32.48
C THR A 346 -21.66 8.53 33.00
N ILE A 347 -21.31 7.26 32.82
CA ILE A 347 -22.12 6.14 33.29
C ILE A 347 -21.86 5.95 34.80
N CYS A 348 -22.85 6.27 35.62
CA CYS A 348 -22.81 6.08 37.08
C CYS A 348 -23.51 4.79 37.55
N ASN A 349 -24.12 4.04 36.63
CA ASN A 349 -24.88 2.83 36.94
C ASN A 349 -23.97 1.65 37.29
N ARG A 350 -24.49 0.71 38.09
CA ARG A 350 -23.79 -0.56 38.39
C ARG A 350 -23.70 -1.48 37.17
N LEU A 351 -24.62 -1.36 36.21
CA LEU A 351 -24.59 -2.11 34.94
C LEU A 351 -23.93 -1.24 33.86
N PRO A 352 -23.04 -1.79 33.02
CA PRO A 352 -22.31 -1.06 31.99
C PRO A 352 -23.17 -0.80 30.74
N VAL A 353 -24.39 -0.30 30.93
CA VAL A 353 -25.41 -0.12 29.89
C VAL A 353 -25.89 1.32 29.88
N ILE A 354 -26.05 1.87 28.68
CA ILE A 354 -26.70 3.16 28.45
C ILE A 354 -27.75 3.02 27.35
N SER A 355 -28.93 3.58 27.61
CA SER A 355 -30.07 3.51 26.69
C SER A 355 -30.58 4.92 26.41
N PHE A 356 -30.82 5.20 25.14
CA PHE A 356 -31.43 6.42 24.64
C PHE A 356 -32.77 6.04 24.02
N SER A 357 -33.87 6.56 24.54
CA SER A 357 -35.20 6.25 24.04
C SER A 357 -35.87 7.47 23.40
N GLY A 358 -36.75 7.23 22.44
CA GLY A 358 -37.61 8.26 21.86
C GLY A 358 -36.87 9.30 21.01
N MET A 359 -35.72 8.98 20.42
CA MET A 359 -35.01 9.92 19.54
C MET A 359 -35.79 10.08 18.24
N SER A 360 -36.18 11.32 17.93
CA SER A 360 -36.99 11.65 16.75
C SER A 360 -36.10 12.09 15.59
N PHE A 361 -36.32 11.52 14.41
CA PHE A 361 -35.56 11.84 13.20
C PHE A 361 -36.47 12.26 12.05
N VAL A 362 -36.03 13.30 11.36
CA VAL A 362 -36.52 13.72 10.04
C VAL A 362 -35.40 13.57 9.01
N PRO A 363 -35.69 13.58 7.69
CA PRO A 363 -34.65 13.43 6.68
C PRO A 363 -33.53 14.46 6.86
N GLY A 364 -32.29 13.96 7.00
CA GLY A 364 -31.10 14.80 7.18
C GLY A 364 -30.75 15.12 8.62
N HIS A 365 -31.63 14.78 9.58
CA HIS A 365 -31.40 15.01 11.01
C HIS A 365 -30.26 14.15 11.55
N ILE A 366 -29.44 14.73 12.44
CA ILE A 366 -28.27 14.10 13.04
C ILE A 366 -28.36 14.27 14.57
N GLU A 367 -28.40 13.15 15.28
CA GLU A 367 -28.31 13.09 16.73
C GLU A 367 -26.92 12.66 17.16
N ARG A 368 -26.35 13.35 18.16
CA ARG A 368 -25.01 13.08 18.67
C ARG A 368 -25.03 12.81 20.16
N ARG A 369 -24.42 11.71 20.57
CA ARG A 369 -24.22 11.35 21.98
C ARG A 369 -22.73 11.22 22.26
N TYR A 370 -22.25 11.98 23.23
CA TYR A 370 -20.88 11.86 23.74
C TYR A 370 -20.92 11.04 25.02
N ILE A 371 -20.16 9.95 25.06
CA ILE A 371 -20.20 8.99 26.16
C ILE A 371 -18.77 8.76 26.63
N LYS A 372 -18.54 8.91 27.94
CA LYS A 372 -17.26 8.51 28.53
C LYS A 372 -17.23 6.99 28.57
N VAL A 373 -16.41 6.39 27.73
CA VAL A 373 -16.26 4.93 27.70
C VAL A 373 -15.68 4.47 29.03
N PRO A 374 -16.28 3.46 29.71
CA PRO A 374 -15.73 2.91 30.94
C PRO A 374 -14.27 2.48 30.75
N SER A 375 -13.41 2.74 31.73
CA SER A 375 -11.94 2.57 31.58
C SER A 375 -11.49 1.16 31.20
N SER A 376 -12.27 0.13 31.55
CA SER A 376 -11.99 -1.26 31.25
C SER A 376 -12.71 -1.81 30.02
N ALA A 377 -13.53 -1.00 29.33
CA ALA A 377 -14.24 -1.43 28.13
C ALA A 377 -13.32 -1.41 26.90
N ASN A 378 -13.42 -2.44 26.06
CA ASN A 378 -12.72 -2.50 24.77
C ASN A 378 -13.61 -2.86 23.58
N TRP A 379 -14.84 -3.34 23.78
CA TRP A 379 -15.84 -3.39 22.70
C TRP A 379 -17.23 -3.02 23.21
N VAL A 380 -18.12 -2.80 22.25
CA VAL A 380 -19.52 -2.47 22.48
C VAL A 380 -20.39 -3.43 21.68
N GLU A 381 -21.50 -3.85 22.29
CA GLU A 381 -22.66 -4.40 21.58
C GLU A 381 -23.80 -3.39 21.68
N ALA A 382 -24.22 -2.85 20.54
CA ALA A 382 -25.25 -1.82 20.46
C ALA A 382 -26.46 -2.34 19.69
N THR A 383 -27.67 -2.04 20.15
CA THR A 383 -28.92 -2.40 19.47
C THR A 383 -29.74 -1.16 19.18
N MET A 384 -30.03 -0.94 17.91
CA MET A 384 -30.91 0.12 17.43
C MET A 384 -32.27 -0.48 17.09
N ARG A 385 -33.35 0.11 17.61
CA ARG A 385 -34.74 -0.23 17.32
C ARG A 385 -35.41 0.98 16.71
N THR A 386 -36.14 0.75 15.62
CA THR A 386 -36.77 1.82 14.84
C THR A 386 -38.26 1.54 14.72
N SER A 387 -39.07 2.58 14.87
CA SER A 387 -40.55 2.50 14.85
C SER A 387 -41.16 3.81 14.35
N HIS A 388 -42.49 3.80 14.15
CA HIS A 388 -43.30 4.97 13.79
C HIS A 388 -42.97 5.59 12.41
N PHE A 389 -42.81 4.74 11.37
CA PHE A 389 -42.75 5.18 9.98
C PHE A 389 -43.34 4.11 9.04
N ASP A 390 -43.68 4.52 7.81
CA ASP A 390 -44.41 3.75 6.81
C ASP A 390 -43.56 3.32 5.59
N THR A 391 -42.49 4.06 5.26
CA THR A 391 -41.57 3.74 4.16
C THR A 391 -40.14 3.48 4.64
N ALA A 392 -39.34 2.71 3.90
CA ALA A 392 -38.00 2.32 4.37
C ALA A 392 -37.11 3.52 4.71
N ARG A 393 -36.44 3.47 5.87
CA ARG A 393 -35.55 4.52 6.38
C ARG A 393 -34.09 4.07 6.39
N ARG A 394 -33.19 4.87 5.83
CA ARG A 394 -31.74 4.63 5.79
C ARG A 394 -31.04 5.49 6.84
N PHE A 395 -30.28 4.87 7.71
CA PHE A 395 -29.52 5.51 8.78
C PHE A 395 -28.03 5.28 8.61
N PHE A 396 -27.25 6.31 8.96
CA PHE A 396 -25.82 6.26 9.21
C PHE A 396 -25.61 6.18 10.71
N VAL A 397 -24.81 5.23 11.16
CA VAL A 397 -24.38 5.08 12.55
C VAL A 397 -22.86 5.17 12.55
N ASP A 398 -22.34 6.30 12.99
CA ASP A 398 -20.92 6.58 13.05
C ASP A 398 -20.45 6.66 14.49
N VAL A 399 -19.30 6.04 14.77
CA VAL A 399 -18.64 6.07 16.07
C VAL A 399 -17.23 6.60 15.89
N VAL A 400 -16.87 7.65 16.63
CA VAL A 400 -15.54 8.27 16.57
C VAL A 400 -14.92 8.44 17.95
N GLN A 401 -13.67 8.00 18.07
CA GLN A 401 -12.78 8.28 19.20
C GLN A 401 -11.48 8.90 18.71
N ILE A 402 -10.96 9.86 19.48
CA ILE A 402 -9.68 10.51 19.20
C ILE A 402 -8.65 9.95 20.16
N CYS A 403 -7.51 9.52 19.62
CA CYS A 403 -6.34 9.12 20.40
C CYS A 403 -5.18 10.07 20.09
N PRO A 404 -4.40 10.52 21.09
CA PRO A 404 -3.26 11.39 20.86
C PRO A 404 -2.28 10.83 19.83
N LEU A 405 -1.88 11.66 18.87
CA LEU A 405 -0.92 11.31 17.81
C LEU A 405 -1.34 10.08 16.98
N GLN A 406 -2.64 9.87 16.81
CA GLN A 406 -3.20 8.85 15.94
C GLN A 406 -4.30 9.45 15.06
N ARG A 407 -4.55 8.81 13.91
CA ARG A 407 -5.75 9.12 13.11
C ARG A 407 -7.00 8.85 13.97
N PRO A 408 -8.09 9.63 13.82
CA PRO A 408 -9.35 9.33 14.50
C PRO A 408 -9.79 7.88 14.26
N LYS A 409 -10.06 7.15 15.35
CA LYS A 409 -10.59 5.78 15.28
C LYS A 409 -12.07 5.90 14.92
N LYS A 410 -12.41 5.54 13.69
CA LYS A 410 -13.78 5.57 13.16
C LYS A 410 -14.31 4.15 12.93
N TRP A 411 -15.53 3.90 13.37
CA TRP A 411 -16.37 2.79 12.93
C TRP A 411 -17.65 3.35 12.33
N GLU A 412 -18.13 2.77 11.23
CA GLU A 412 -19.37 3.22 10.57
C GLU A 412 -20.21 2.02 10.13
N SER A 413 -21.53 2.21 10.17
CA SER A 413 -22.48 1.29 9.58
C SER A 413 -23.64 2.05 8.96
N VAL A 414 -24.01 1.62 7.75
CA VAL A 414 -25.19 2.14 7.07
C VAL A 414 -26.25 1.03 7.03
N ALA A 415 -27.43 1.32 7.56
CA ALA A 415 -28.50 0.36 7.69
C ALA A 415 -29.82 0.92 7.17
N THR A 416 -30.55 0.11 6.41
CA THR A 416 -31.91 0.42 5.98
C THR A 416 -32.89 -0.40 6.81
N PHE A 417 -33.91 0.26 7.36
CA PHE A 417 -34.93 -0.31 8.23
C PHE A 417 -36.31 -0.22 7.59
N SER A 418 -37.13 -1.25 7.80
CA SER A 418 -38.57 -1.27 7.51
C SER A 418 -39.31 -1.39 8.84
N SER A 419 -40.18 -0.43 9.18
CA SER A 419 -40.77 -0.32 10.52
C SER A 419 -41.75 -1.47 10.84
N PRO A 420 -41.76 -1.98 12.10
CA PRO A 420 -40.72 -1.85 13.11
C PRO A 420 -39.57 -2.82 12.82
N ALA A 421 -38.33 -2.38 13.02
CA ALA A 421 -37.16 -3.23 12.85
C ALA A 421 -36.08 -2.93 13.89
N SER A 422 -35.31 -3.95 14.23
CA SER A 422 -34.14 -3.86 15.10
C SER A 422 -32.90 -4.38 14.40
N LYS A 423 -31.74 -3.80 14.75
CA LYS A 423 -30.43 -4.25 14.28
C LYS A 423 -29.41 -4.07 15.38
N SER A 424 -28.58 -5.08 15.57
CA SER A 424 -27.46 -5.06 16.50
C SER A 424 -26.14 -4.86 15.77
N PHE A 425 -25.20 -4.20 16.44
CA PHE A 425 -23.88 -3.83 15.96
C PHE A 425 -22.84 -4.19 17.01
N ALA A 426 -21.66 -4.61 16.58
CA ALA A 426 -20.52 -4.84 17.46
C ALA A 426 -19.29 -4.12 16.90
N PHE A 427 -18.61 -3.34 17.74
CA PHE A 427 -17.44 -2.55 17.35
C PHE A 427 -16.48 -2.32 18.51
N SER A 428 -15.22 -2.01 18.20
CA SER A 428 -14.18 -1.76 19.20
C SER A 428 -14.27 -0.35 19.77
N VAL A 429 -13.87 -0.19 21.03
CA VAL A 429 -13.76 1.09 21.72
C VAL A 429 -12.49 1.16 22.57
N GLU A 430 -12.03 2.37 22.86
CA GLU A 430 -10.93 2.63 23.79
C GLU A 430 -11.49 3.09 25.14
N GLY A 431 -11.15 2.37 26.22
CA GLY A 431 -11.56 2.70 27.57
C GLY A 431 -11.02 4.05 28.06
N GLY A 432 -11.83 4.79 28.83
CA GLY A 432 -11.43 6.05 29.47
C GLY A 432 -11.41 7.26 28.53
N ARG A 433 -11.74 7.07 27.25
CA ARG A 433 -11.85 8.12 26.23
C ARG A 433 -13.31 8.47 25.96
N THR A 434 -13.55 9.70 25.50
CA THR A 434 -14.87 10.08 25.00
C THR A 434 -15.14 9.46 23.62
N MET A 435 -16.22 8.69 23.54
CA MET A 435 -16.80 8.19 22.29
C MET A 435 -17.93 9.11 21.83
N GLU A 436 -17.90 9.51 20.57
CA GLU A 436 -19.05 10.11 19.90
C GLU A 436 -19.81 9.02 19.16
N LEU A 437 -21.11 8.92 19.42
CA LEU A 437 -22.08 8.18 18.62
C LEU A 437 -22.92 9.20 17.84
N ALA A 438 -22.76 9.23 16.52
CA ALA A 438 -23.55 10.04 15.61
C ALA A 438 -24.51 9.13 14.84
N VAL A 439 -25.82 9.33 15.05
CA VAL A 439 -26.87 8.65 14.30
C VAL A 439 -27.51 9.68 13.39
N ALA A 440 -27.57 9.41 12.08
CA ALA A 440 -28.16 10.32 11.11
C ALA A 440 -29.15 9.60 10.20
N GLN A 441 -30.32 10.17 10.01
CA GLN A 441 -31.21 9.73 8.92
C GLN A 441 -30.68 10.31 7.61
N PHE A 442 -30.50 9.46 6.60
CA PHE A 442 -30.07 9.88 5.28
C PHE A 442 -31.01 10.95 4.71
N TRP A 443 -30.46 12.04 4.18
CA TRP A 443 -31.22 13.24 3.81
C TRP A 443 -32.34 13.03 2.79
N MET A 444 -32.22 12.01 1.94
CA MET A 444 -33.23 11.65 0.92
C MET A 444 -34.14 10.48 1.36
N SER A 445 -33.98 9.98 2.58
CA SER A 445 -34.73 8.81 3.05
C SER A 445 -36.09 9.18 3.62
N GLY A 446 -37.10 8.36 3.34
CA GLY A 446 -38.49 8.59 3.75
C GLY A 446 -39.35 9.27 2.69
N ILE A 447 -39.08 8.97 1.42
CA ILE A 447 -39.75 9.53 0.24
C ILE A 447 -41.28 9.48 0.40
N GLY A 448 -41.93 10.65 0.32
CA GLY A 448 -43.39 10.81 0.36
C GLY A 448 -44.05 10.60 1.73
N SER A 449 -43.28 10.68 2.83
CA SER A 449 -43.78 10.53 4.20
C SER A 449 -43.22 11.63 5.11
N CYS A 450 -44.12 12.35 5.76
CA CYS A 450 -43.79 13.40 6.74
C CYS A 450 -43.65 12.86 8.17
N GLU A 451 -43.78 11.54 8.37
CA GLU A 451 -43.70 10.93 9.70
C GLU A 451 -42.27 10.92 10.23
N ALA A 452 -42.11 11.46 11.45
CA ALA A 452 -40.85 11.43 12.16
C ALA A 452 -40.56 10.00 12.66
N THR A 453 -39.36 9.52 12.39
CA THR A 453 -38.93 8.19 12.81
C THR A 453 -38.48 8.22 14.27
N VAL A 454 -38.98 7.28 15.07
CA VAL A 454 -38.55 7.13 16.46
C VAL A 454 -37.50 6.03 16.55
N VAL A 455 -36.40 6.33 17.23
CA VAL A 455 -35.29 5.41 17.45
C VAL A 455 -35.02 5.25 18.94
N ASP A 456 -34.99 4.00 19.38
CA ASP A 456 -34.43 3.60 20.66
C ASP A 456 -33.06 2.95 20.42
N PHE A 457 -32.06 3.35 21.18
CA PHE A 457 -30.68 2.90 21.01
C PHE A 457 -30.11 2.48 22.36
N GLU A 458 -29.68 1.23 22.45
CA GLU A 458 -29.13 0.63 23.65
C GLU A 458 -27.69 0.19 23.41
N ILE A 459 -26.79 0.47 24.36
CA ILE A 459 -25.35 0.25 24.25
C ILE A 459 -24.88 -0.50 25.48
N PHE A 460 -24.33 -1.69 25.26
CA PHE A 460 -23.67 -2.51 26.28
C PHE A 460 -22.15 -2.41 26.11
N PHE A 461 -21.46 -1.95 27.15
CA PHE A 461 -20.01 -1.90 27.17
C PHE A 461 -19.45 -3.19 27.76
N HIS A 462 -18.52 -3.78 27.02
CA HIS A 462 -17.84 -5.01 27.40
C HIS A 462 -16.33 -4.79 27.47
N GLY A 463 -15.65 -5.59 28.29
CA GLY A 463 -14.28 -5.33 28.65
C GLY A 463 -13.53 -6.56 29.14
N ILE A 464 -12.55 -7.02 28.36
CA ILE A 464 -11.52 -7.96 28.85
C ILE A 464 -10.19 -7.22 28.78
N VAL A 465 -9.71 -6.76 29.94
CA VAL A 465 -8.42 -6.09 30.07
C VAL A 465 -7.34 -7.15 30.22
N VAL A 466 -6.30 -7.05 29.41
CA VAL A 466 -5.13 -7.92 29.48
C VAL A 466 -3.88 -7.15 29.89
N ASN A 467 -2.94 -7.82 30.54
CA ASN A 467 -1.66 -7.21 30.92
C ASN A 467 -0.75 -6.87 29.71
N LYS A 468 -0.98 -7.48 28.54
CA LYS A 468 -0.18 -7.30 27.31
C LYS A 468 -1.08 -7.15 26.09
N ASN A 469 -1.17 -5.93 25.55
CA ASN A 469 -1.91 -5.64 24.32
C ASN A 469 -1.15 -6.01 23.05
N GLU A 470 0.18 -6.15 23.12
CA GLU A 470 0.98 -6.71 22.02
C GLU A 470 1.66 -7.97 22.55
N VAL A 471 1.38 -9.10 21.91
CA VAL A 471 1.90 -10.40 22.34
C VAL A 471 3.14 -10.70 21.51
N LEU A 472 4.31 -10.54 22.13
CA LEU A 472 5.58 -10.93 21.54
C LEU A 472 6.01 -12.29 22.11
N LEU A 473 6.20 -13.27 21.23
CA LEU A 473 6.71 -14.58 21.54
C LEU A 473 8.13 -14.69 20.97
N ASP A 474 9.15 -14.71 21.82
CA ASP A 474 10.51 -15.06 21.38
C ASP A 474 10.64 -16.59 21.39
N GLY A 475 10.98 -17.20 20.25
CA GLY A 475 11.17 -18.65 20.18
C GLY A 475 12.36 -19.18 20.99
N SER A 476 13.18 -18.31 21.56
CA SER A 476 14.27 -18.63 22.50
C SER A 476 13.81 -18.58 23.96
N GLU A 477 12.65 -17.97 24.24
CA GLU A 477 12.09 -17.86 25.59
C GLU A 477 10.97 -18.89 25.84
N GLY A 478 10.51 -18.93 27.09
CA GLY A 478 9.39 -19.78 27.50
C GLY A 478 8.02 -19.22 27.12
N PRO A 479 6.94 -19.96 27.45
CA PRO A 479 5.57 -19.54 27.19
C PRO A 479 5.22 -18.20 27.86
N LEU A 480 4.43 -17.38 27.17
CA LEU A 480 4.08 -16.04 27.65
C LEU A 480 2.84 -16.08 28.54
N ARG A 481 2.97 -15.67 29.81
CA ARG A 481 1.82 -15.48 30.70
C ARG A 481 1.00 -14.25 30.29
N ILE A 482 -0.30 -14.45 30.09
CA ILE A 482 -1.32 -13.41 29.92
C ILE A 482 -2.23 -13.45 31.15
N ASP A 483 -2.43 -12.27 31.73
CA ASP A 483 -3.40 -12.07 32.80
C ASP A 483 -4.59 -11.33 32.22
N ALA A 484 -5.77 -11.93 32.31
CA ALA A 484 -7.03 -11.35 31.87
C ALA A 484 -7.93 -11.03 33.06
N GLU A 485 -8.60 -9.88 33.01
CA GLU A 485 -9.50 -9.40 34.04
C GLU A 485 -10.68 -8.67 33.39
N THR A 486 -11.86 -8.81 33.96
CA THR A 486 -13.03 -7.97 33.66
C THR A 486 -13.40 -7.17 34.90
N GLN A 487 -13.86 -5.93 34.71
CA GLN A 487 -14.34 -5.06 35.80
C GLN A 487 -15.80 -4.64 35.64
N LEU A 488 -16.38 -4.79 34.45
CA LEU A 488 -17.73 -4.28 34.14
C LEU A 488 -18.81 -5.33 34.42
N SER A 489 -18.64 -6.50 33.83
CA SER A 489 -19.61 -7.60 33.81
C SER A 489 -18.87 -8.92 33.69
N SER A 490 -19.55 -10.03 34.02
CA SER A 490 -19.00 -11.35 33.74
C SER A 490 -18.88 -11.54 32.23
N GLU A 491 -17.70 -11.96 31.78
CA GLU A 491 -17.39 -12.13 30.34
C GLU A 491 -16.86 -13.54 30.06
N LYS A 492 -17.17 -14.07 28.86
CA LYS A 492 -16.61 -15.35 28.43
C LYS A 492 -15.22 -15.10 27.82
N LEU A 493 -14.17 -15.53 28.52
CA LEU A 493 -12.80 -15.56 28.02
C LEU A 493 -12.61 -16.80 27.14
N ALA A 494 -12.41 -16.59 25.85
CA ALA A 494 -12.18 -17.62 24.84
C ALA A 494 -11.09 -17.13 23.87
N PRO A 495 -9.80 -17.22 24.25
CA PRO A 495 -8.71 -16.71 23.45
C PRO A 495 -8.56 -17.49 22.14
N VAL A 496 -8.37 -16.76 21.05
CA VAL A 496 -8.08 -17.31 19.71
C VAL A 496 -6.93 -16.51 19.12
N ALA A 497 -5.85 -17.19 18.75
CA ALA A 497 -4.71 -16.55 18.13
C ALA A 497 -4.22 -17.35 16.92
N SER A 498 -3.91 -16.63 15.84
CA SER A 498 -3.34 -17.20 14.62
C SER A 498 -2.22 -16.33 14.09
N LEU A 499 -1.19 -16.97 13.55
CA LEU A 499 -0.10 -16.36 12.79
C LEU A 499 -0.32 -16.71 11.32
N ASN A 500 -0.59 -15.70 10.49
CA ASN A 500 -0.98 -15.88 9.09
C ASN A 500 -0.09 -15.10 8.12
N LYS A 501 0.91 -14.38 8.62
CA LYS A 501 1.86 -13.61 7.80
C LYS A 501 3.28 -13.86 8.26
N LEU A 502 4.20 -13.88 7.33
CA LEU A 502 5.63 -13.99 7.57
C LEU A 502 6.34 -12.74 7.08
N ARG A 503 7.04 -12.04 7.97
CA ARG A 503 7.69 -10.76 7.69
C ARG A 503 9.20 -10.94 7.63
N PHE A 504 9.78 -10.59 6.49
CA PHE A 504 11.23 -10.66 6.24
C PHE A 504 11.84 -9.26 6.17
N PRO A 505 12.85 -8.94 6.99
CA PRO A 505 13.57 -7.66 6.90
C PRO A 505 14.62 -7.68 5.79
N TYR A 506 14.63 -6.64 4.94
CA TYR A 506 15.62 -6.43 3.89
C TYR A 506 16.30 -5.07 4.05
N ARG A 507 17.63 -5.07 3.94
CA ARG A 507 18.42 -3.86 3.76
C ARG A 507 18.66 -3.59 2.28
N PRO A 508 18.82 -2.33 1.87
CA PRO A 508 19.12 -2.02 0.48
C PRO A 508 20.50 -2.58 0.12
N VAL A 509 20.58 -3.31 -1.00
CA VAL A 509 21.86 -3.73 -1.59
C VAL A 509 22.57 -2.55 -2.26
N GLU A 510 21.80 -1.56 -2.71
CA GLU A 510 22.33 -0.35 -3.33
C GLU A 510 21.47 0.86 -2.98
N SER A 511 22.12 2.02 -2.83
CA SER A 511 21.47 3.31 -2.62
C SER A 511 22.09 4.36 -3.54
N ARG A 512 21.26 5.05 -4.33
CA ARG A 512 21.72 6.07 -5.29
C ARG A 512 20.95 7.37 -5.06
N ILE A 513 21.66 8.47 -4.87
CA ILE A 513 21.07 9.81 -4.87
C ILE A 513 21.33 10.45 -6.23
N CYS A 514 20.28 10.91 -6.89
CA CYS A 514 20.35 11.52 -8.20
C CYS A 514 19.61 12.88 -8.17
N ALA A 515 20.21 13.89 -8.80
CA ALA A 515 19.51 15.13 -9.08
C ALA A 515 18.46 14.90 -10.18
N LEU A 516 17.23 15.38 -9.97
CA LEU A 516 16.17 15.26 -10.96
C LEU A 516 16.26 16.35 -12.03
N ALA A 517 15.46 16.18 -13.08
CA ALA A 517 15.46 17.08 -14.22
C ALA A 517 14.95 18.47 -13.81
N SER A 518 15.76 19.51 -14.06
CA SER A 518 15.50 20.88 -13.62
C SER A 518 14.32 21.55 -14.32
N ASN A 519 13.87 21.01 -15.45
CA ASN A 519 12.71 21.49 -16.21
C ASN A 519 11.37 20.96 -15.69
N ARG A 520 11.37 20.03 -14.73
CA ARG A 520 10.15 19.38 -14.22
C ARG A 520 10.11 19.29 -12.69
N ASP A 521 11.25 19.01 -12.08
CA ASP A 521 11.35 18.70 -10.66
C ASP A 521 12.18 19.78 -9.93
N LYS A 522 11.89 21.06 -10.22
CA LYS A 522 12.45 22.24 -9.56
C LYS A 522 11.33 22.99 -8.86
N LEU A 523 11.50 23.25 -7.56
CA LEU A 523 10.51 23.94 -6.74
C LEU A 523 10.43 25.44 -7.10
N PRO A 524 9.29 26.10 -6.82
CA PRO A 524 9.14 27.54 -7.02
C PRO A 524 10.18 28.39 -6.28
N SER A 525 10.65 27.93 -5.12
CA SER A 525 11.78 28.52 -4.37
C SER A 525 13.11 28.52 -5.12
N GLY A 526 13.23 27.74 -6.21
CA GLY A 526 14.45 27.56 -6.98
C GLY A 526 15.24 26.30 -6.62
N ASN A 527 14.87 25.61 -5.54
CA ASN A 527 15.51 24.38 -5.08
C ASN A 527 15.25 23.23 -6.06
N LEU A 528 16.30 22.47 -6.38
CA LEU A 528 16.19 21.27 -7.20
C LEU A 528 15.79 20.07 -6.32
N ILE A 529 14.79 19.30 -6.74
CA ILE A 529 14.39 18.09 -6.04
C ILE A 529 15.39 16.97 -6.36
N LEU A 530 15.84 16.28 -5.31
CA LEU A 530 16.69 15.11 -5.44
C LEU A 530 15.84 13.85 -5.25
N ALA A 531 16.29 12.74 -5.85
CA ALA A 531 15.71 11.43 -5.62
C ALA A 531 16.73 10.49 -4.99
N LEU A 532 16.28 9.71 -4.02
CA LEU A 532 16.99 8.56 -3.47
C LEU A 532 16.31 7.29 -3.97
N VAL A 533 17.05 6.48 -4.72
CA VAL A 533 16.65 5.15 -5.19
C VAL A 533 17.30 4.11 -4.29
N LEU A 534 16.49 3.35 -3.57
CA LEU A 534 16.92 2.22 -2.75
C LEU A 534 16.56 0.92 -3.47
N ILE A 535 17.55 0.05 -3.67
CA ILE A 535 17.37 -1.22 -4.37
C ILE A 535 17.45 -2.36 -3.36
N TYR A 536 16.43 -3.19 -3.32
CA TYR A 536 16.34 -4.39 -2.50
C TYR A 536 16.25 -5.61 -3.42
N LYS A 537 16.94 -6.69 -3.06
CA LYS A 537 16.85 -7.98 -3.77
C LYS A 537 16.29 -9.03 -2.83
N PHE A 538 15.34 -9.81 -3.32
CA PHE A 538 14.75 -10.91 -2.57
C PHE A 538 14.40 -12.07 -3.51
N LYS A 539 14.35 -13.27 -2.95
CA LYS A 539 14.08 -14.51 -3.68
C LYS A 539 12.85 -15.20 -3.11
N LEU A 540 12.00 -15.71 -3.99
CA LEU A 540 10.85 -16.53 -3.64
C LEU A 540 11.11 -17.96 -4.12
N GLU A 541 11.06 -18.92 -3.21
CA GLU A 541 11.24 -20.35 -3.50
C GLU A 541 10.00 -20.99 -4.12
N GLU A 542 8.85 -20.36 -3.92
CA GLU A 542 7.54 -20.77 -4.43
C GLU A 542 6.67 -19.55 -4.73
N ARG A 543 5.53 -19.78 -5.38
CA ARG A 543 4.55 -18.73 -5.62
C ARG A 543 4.00 -18.22 -4.29
N ALA A 544 4.03 -16.90 -4.07
CA ALA A 544 3.62 -16.30 -2.81
C ALA A 544 2.87 -14.98 -3.03
N GLU A 545 1.94 -14.68 -2.12
CA GLU A 545 1.33 -13.34 -2.02
C GLU A 545 2.18 -12.48 -1.09
N ILE A 546 2.81 -11.45 -1.64
CA ILE A 546 3.73 -10.57 -0.90
C ILE A 546 3.16 -9.17 -0.74
N THR A 547 3.50 -8.50 0.37
CA THR A 547 3.15 -7.12 0.66
C THR A 547 4.39 -6.37 1.15
N PRO A 548 4.93 -5.41 0.38
CA PRO A 548 5.99 -4.53 0.84
C PRO A 548 5.50 -3.59 1.94
N GLN A 549 6.25 -3.49 3.03
CA GLN A 549 5.97 -2.65 4.18
C GLN A 549 7.16 -1.75 4.50
N ILE A 550 6.89 -0.45 4.60
CA ILE A 550 7.84 0.60 4.99
C ILE A 550 7.19 1.35 6.16
N PRO A 551 7.22 0.80 7.39
CA PRO A 551 6.46 1.33 8.53
C PRO A 551 6.71 2.81 8.81
N LEU A 552 7.93 3.29 8.50
CA LEU A 552 8.27 4.70 8.68
C LEU A 552 7.50 5.63 7.74
N LEU A 553 7.06 5.22 6.55
CA LEU A 553 6.45 6.12 5.57
C LEU A 553 4.98 5.77 5.29
N ASN A 554 4.63 4.48 5.36
CA ASN A 554 3.31 3.96 5.05
C ASN A 554 2.19 4.66 5.83
N ASN A 555 1.00 4.68 5.24
CA ASN A 555 -0.21 5.29 5.79
C ASN A 555 -0.03 6.79 6.12
N ARG A 556 0.86 7.52 5.43
CA ARG A 556 1.04 8.97 5.54
C ARG A 556 1.32 9.60 4.17
N ILE A 557 0.40 10.44 3.71
CA ILE A 557 0.52 11.16 2.42
C ILE A 557 0.80 12.63 2.67
N TYR A 558 -0.10 13.28 3.41
CA TYR A 558 -0.04 14.72 3.66
C TYR A 558 0.82 15.04 4.88
N ASP A 559 0.79 14.16 5.89
CA ASP A 559 1.40 14.23 7.21
C ASP A 559 2.78 13.55 7.28
N THR A 560 3.53 13.62 6.18
CA THR A 560 4.92 13.16 6.06
C THR A 560 5.81 14.27 5.56
N LYS A 561 7.09 14.27 5.96
CA LYS A 561 8.09 15.24 5.47
C LYS A 561 8.78 14.81 4.17
N PHE A 562 8.37 13.69 3.57
CA PHE A 562 8.90 13.21 2.29
C PHE A 562 7.84 13.34 1.18
N GLU A 563 8.29 13.64 -0.04
CA GLU A 563 7.39 13.87 -1.19
C GLU A 563 7.01 12.57 -1.91
N SER A 564 7.69 11.46 -1.65
CA SER A 564 7.49 10.21 -2.38
C SER A 564 7.88 9.00 -1.54
N GLN A 565 7.17 7.90 -1.76
CA GLN A 565 7.46 6.56 -1.22
C GLN A 565 7.10 5.45 -2.22
N PHE A 566 7.10 5.81 -3.51
CA PHE A 566 6.67 4.93 -4.59
C PHE A 566 7.67 3.80 -4.77
N TYR A 567 7.19 2.57 -4.97
CA TYR A 567 8.04 1.42 -5.22
C TYR A 567 7.60 0.62 -6.45
N MET A 568 8.55 -0.09 -7.03
CA MET A 568 8.36 -0.99 -8.17
C MET A 568 9.03 -2.33 -7.89
N ILE A 569 8.34 -3.43 -8.18
CA ILE A 569 8.88 -4.79 -8.11
C ILE A 569 9.02 -5.32 -9.52
N SER A 570 10.26 -5.66 -9.89
CA SER A 570 10.60 -6.23 -11.19
C SER A 570 11.40 -7.52 -11.05
N ASP A 571 11.40 -8.34 -12.09
CA ASP A 571 12.29 -9.50 -12.20
C ASP A 571 13.60 -9.17 -12.94
N ASP A 572 14.48 -10.16 -13.11
CA ASP A 572 15.76 -10.01 -13.84
C ASP A 572 15.59 -9.66 -15.33
N ASN A 573 14.43 -9.98 -15.92
CA ASN A 573 14.09 -9.56 -17.27
C ASN A 573 13.60 -8.10 -17.33
N LYS A 574 13.63 -7.37 -16.20
CA LYS A 574 13.11 -6.00 -16.02
C LYS A 574 11.59 -5.90 -16.22
N ARG A 575 10.87 -7.02 -16.21
CA ARG A 575 9.41 -6.99 -16.24
C ARG A 575 8.90 -6.57 -14.88
N VAL A 576 8.01 -5.58 -14.87
CA VAL A 576 7.35 -5.11 -13.65
C VAL A 576 6.17 -6.00 -13.32
N HIS A 577 6.14 -6.51 -12.09
CA HIS A 577 5.05 -7.34 -11.57
C HIS A 577 4.11 -6.56 -10.65
N ALA A 578 4.64 -5.62 -9.88
CA ALA A 578 3.86 -4.81 -8.95
C ALA A 578 4.43 -3.40 -8.80
N MET A 579 3.56 -2.45 -8.49
CA MET A 579 3.90 -1.08 -8.11
C MET A 579 3.00 -0.65 -6.96
N GLY A 580 3.53 0.17 -6.06
CA GLY A 580 2.77 0.69 -4.93
C GLY A 580 3.37 1.96 -4.36
N ASP A 581 2.72 2.49 -3.34
CA ASP A 581 3.09 3.75 -2.68
C ASP A 581 2.67 3.67 -1.20
N VAL A 582 2.01 4.71 -0.67
CA VAL A 582 1.70 4.89 0.76
C VAL A 582 0.92 3.77 1.45
N TYR A 583 -0.05 3.17 0.76
CA TYR A 583 -0.89 2.12 1.32
C TYR A 583 -0.36 0.77 0.84
N PRO A 584 0.11 -0.10 1.76
CA PRO A 584 0.58 -1.43 1.42
C PRO A 584 -0.47 -2.22 0.66
N LYS A 585 -0.07 -2.81 -0.46
CA LYS A 585 -0.92 -3.67 -1.28
C LYS A 585 -0.23 -5.00 -1.51
N SER A 586 -1.01 -6.07 -1.41
CA SER A 586 -0.51 -7.41 -1.69
C SER A 586 -0.44 -7.66 -3.19
N SER A 587 0.49 -8.51 -3.61
CA SER A 587 0.68 -8.90 -5.00
C SER A 587 1.16 -10.35 -5.08
N LYS A 588 0.57 -11.13 -5.96
CA LYS A 588 0.92 -12.55 -6.15
C LYS A 588 2.09 -12.67 -7.13
N LEU A 589 3.23 -13.15 -6.65
CA LEU A 589 4.43 -13.34 -7.44
C LEU A 589 4.74 -14.84 -7.60
N PRO A 590 5.15 -15.30 -8.79
CA PRO A 590 5.65 -16.66 -8.95
C PRO A 590 7.01 -16.86 -8.25
N LYS A 591 7.49 -18.11 -8.23
CA LYS A 591 8.86 -18.43 -7.84
C LYS A 591 9.85 -17.63 -8.71
N GLY A 592 10.92 -17.11 -8.11
CA GLY A 592 11.92 -16.35 -8.84
C GLY A 592 12.71 -15.37 -7.98
N GLU A 593 13.64 -14.67 -8.62
CA GLU A 593 14.40 -13.57 -8.03
C GLU A 593 13.80 -12.23 -8.45
N TYR A 594 13.69 -11.32 -7.50
CA TYR A 594 13.03 -10.04 -7.68
C TYR A 594 13.86 -8.90 -7.12
N MET A 595 13.70 -7.75 -7.77
CA MET A 595 14.26 -6.48 -7.37
C MET A 595 13.11 -5.54 -7.02
N LEU A 596 13.16 -4.95 -5.81
CA LEU A 596 12.29 -3.85 -5.42
C LEU A 596 13.09 -2.55 -5.44
N GLN A 597 12.63 -1.57 -6.20
CA GLN A 597 13.16 -0.21 -6.23
C GLN A 597 12.22 0.72 -5.48
N LEU A 598 12.66 1.30 -4.37
CA LEU A 598 11.95 2.31 -3.60
C LEU A 598 12.48 3.70 -3.95
N TYR A 599 11.56 4.62 -4.25
CA TYR A 599 11.83 5.94 -4.79
C TYR A 599 11.36 7.05 -3.84
N LEU A 600 12.33 7.66 -3.14
CA LEU A 600 12.10 8.75 -2.20
C LEU A 600 12.53 10.08 -2.82
N ARG A 601 11.82 11.16 -2.52
CA ARG A 601 12.09 12.51 -3.04
C ARG A 601 12.12 13.55 -1.93
N HIS A 602 13.10 14.45 -2.02
CA HIS A 602 13.26 15.60 -1.14
C HIS A 602 14.29 16.57 -1.75
N ASP A 603 14.18 17.87 -1.49
CA ASP A 603 15.17 18.89 -1.88
C ASP A 603 16.38 18.96 -0.93
N ASN A 604 16.17 18.80 0.38
CA ASN A 604 17.23 18.63 1.37
C ASN A 604 17.95 17.25 1.29
N ILE A 605 19.22 17.28 0.88
CA ILE A 605 20.09 16.10 0.81
C ILE A 605 20.29 15.39 2.16
N GLN A 606 20.34 16.12 3.28
CA GLN A 606 20.56 15.52 4.60
C GLN A 606 19.41 14.60 5.02
N CYS A 607 18.17 14.93 4.60
CA CYS A 607 17.01 14.08 4.82
C CYS A 607 17.16 12.75 4.06
N LEU A 608 17.63 12.79 2.81
CA LEU A 608 17.84 11.60 1.98
C LEU A 608 19.01 10.75 2.50
N GLU A 609 20.11 11.37 2.92
CA GLU A 609 21.27 10.66 3.48
C GLU A 609 20.89 9.79 4.69
N ARG A 610 20.01 10.29 5.57
CA ARG A 610 19.49 9.53 6.72
C ARG A 610 18.63 8.33 6.32
N MET A 611 18.13 8.29 5.09
CA MET A 611 17.25 7.23 4.58
C MET A 611 17.99 6.14 3.79
N LYS A 612 19.31 6.28 3.55
CA LYS A 612 20.10 5.32 2.75
C LYS A 612 20.07 3.88 3.29
N GLN A 613 19.86 3.72 4.59
CA GLN A 613 19.85 2.42 5.27
C GLN A 613 18.42 1.99 5.71
N LEU A 614 17.39 2.58 5.07
CA LEU A 614 16.01 2.27 5.42
C LEU A 614 15.73 0.77 5.24
N VAL A 615 15.31 0.11 6.32
CA VAL A 615 14.90 -1.30 6.27
C VAL A 615 13.49 -1.38 5.72
N LEU A 616 13.32 -2.24 4.71
CA LEU A 616 12.04 -2.58 4.12
C LEU A 616 11.65 -3.99 4.57
N PHE A 617 10.38 -4.22 4.84
CA PHE A 617 9.88 -5.56 5.14
C PHE A 617 9.08 -6.10 3.97
N ILE A 618 9.30 -7.37 3.60
CA ILE A 618 8.42 -8.10 2.70
C ILE A 618 7.56 -9.03 3.57
N GLU A 619 6.26 -8.81 3.60
CA GLU A 619 5.31 -9.70 4.26
C GLU A 619 4.76 -10.72 3.26
N LYS A 620 5.00 -12.01 3.49
CA LYS A 620 4.37 -13.13 2.79
C LYS A 620 3.11 -13.55 3.54
N THR A 621 1.96 -13.53 2.89
CA THR A 621 0.72 -14.11 3.43
C THR A 621 0.79 -15.63 3.33
N LEU A 622 0.44 -16.32 4.42
CA LEU A 622 0.35 -17.77 4.47
C LEU A 622 -1.07 -18.21 4.05
N ASP A 623 -1.17 -19.32 3.33
CA ASP A 623 -2.47 -19.93 3.01
C ASP A 623 -3.16 -20.41 4.31
N ASP A 624 -4.48 -20.51 4.32
CA ASP A 624 -5.25 -20.91 5.52
C ASP A 624 -4.82 -22.27 6.11
N LYS A 625 -4.28 -23.16 5.27
CA LYS A 625 -3.74 -24.47 5.67
C LYS A 625 -2.38 -24.35 6.39
N GLU A 626 -1.63 -23.31 6.09
CA GLU A 626 -0.31 -23.01 6.67
C GLU A 626 -0.40 -22.04 7.85
N ALA A 627 -1.53 -21.35 8.02
CA ALA A 627 -1.77 -20.46 9.14
C ALA A 627 -1.62 -21.21 10.48
N ILE A 628 -0.74 -20.69 11.33
CA ILE A 628 -0.38 -21.35 12.58
C ILE A 628 -1.33 -20.89 13.68
N ARG A 629 -2.19 -21.78 14.15
CA ARG A 629 -2.99 -21.54 15.36
C ARG A 629 -2.13 -21.76 16.60
N LEU A 630 -2.12 -20.77 17.50
CA LEU A 630 -1.42 -20.88 18.77
C LEU A 630 -2.28 -21.59 19.80
N ASN A 631 -1.63 -22.33 20.69
CA ASN A 631 -2.27 -23.06 21.77
C ASN A 631 -2.14 -22.30 23.08
N PHE A 632 -3.16 -22.44 23.93
CA PHE A 632 -3.24 -21.81 25.24
C PHE A 632 -3.22 -22.87 26.34
N PHE A 633 -2.61 -22.55 27.49
CA PHE A 633 -2.37 -23.50 28.57
C PHE A 633 -2.62 -22.85 29.93
N SER A 634 -3.12 -23.61 30.89
CA SER A 634 -3.32 -23.15 32.28
C SER A 634 -2.02 -23.19 33.10
N GLU A 635 -1.04 -23.98 32.67
CA GLU A 635 0.22 -24.23 33.37
C GLU A 635 1.42 -23.80 32.50
N PRO A 636 2.52 -23.30 33.11
CA PRO A 636 3.69 -22.83 32.37
C PRO A 636 4.38 -23.94 31.56
N ASP A 637 4.39 -25.18 32.09
CA ASP A 637 5.02 -26.33 31.44
C ASP A 637 4.09 -27.03 30.41
N GLY A 638 2.84 -26.54 30.28
CA GLY A 638 1.82 -27.11 29.39
C GLY A 638 2.27 -27.29 27.93
N PRO A 639 2.97 -26.32 27.31
CA PRO A 639 3.50 -26.47 25.95
C PRO A 639 4.52 -27.60 25.77
N VAL A 640 5.22 -27.99 26.84
CA VAL A 640 6.26 -29.04 26.80
C VAL A 640 5.65 -30.40 27.13
N ILE A 641 4.78 -30.47 28.12
CA ILE A 641 4.19 -31.72 28.63
C ILE A 641 2.97 -32.14 27.80
N GLY A 642 2.30 -31.20 27.12
CA GLY A 642 1.10 -31.46 26.32
C GLY A 642 -0.21 -31.61 27.13
N ASN A 643 -0.16 -31.36 28.45
CA ASN A 643 -1.32 -31.36 29.34
C ASN A 643 -1.73 -29.92 29.73
N GLY A 644 -2.96 -29.75 30.25
CA GLY A 644 -3.42 -28.46 30.77
C GLY A 644 -3.84 -27.43 29.72
N ALA A 645 -4.39 -27.86 28.58
CA ALA A 645 -4.91 -26.96 27.54
C ALA A 645 -6.02 -26.04 28.08
N PHE A 646 -5.94 -24.75 27.74
CA PHE A 646 -6.92 -23.73 28.10
C PHE A 646 -7.80 -23.40 26.88
N ASN A 647 -9.10 -23.66 26.97
CA ASN A 647 -10.04 -23.41 25.87
C ASN A 647 -10.89 -22.16 26.13
N SER A 648 -11.54 -22.11 27.30
CA SER A 648 -12.35 -20.97 27.71
C SER A 648 -12.60 -20.98 29.21
N SER A 649 -12.89 -19.82 29.77
CA SER A 649 -13.36 -19.64 31.14
C SER A 649 -14.38 -18.50 31.22
N VAL A 650 -14.99 -18.32 32.39
CA VAL A 650 -15.89 -17.20 32.67
C VAL A 650 -15.19 -16.27 33.64
N LEU A 651 -14.78 -15.10 33.15
CA LEU A 651 -14.19 -14.06 33.99
C LEU A 651 -15.27 -13.46 34.88
N ILE A 652 -15.00 -13.46 36.18
CA ILE A 652 -15.85 -12.82 37.18
C ILE A 652 -15.30 -11.42 37.46
N PRO A 653 -16.16 -10.36 37.54
CA PRO A 653 -15.70 -9.01 37.81
C PRO A 653 -14.75 -8.90 39.01
N GLY A 654 -13.59 -8.26 38.80
CA GLY A 654 -12.54 -8.04 39.81
C GLY A 654 -11.67 -9.27 40.14
N LYS A 655 -11.94 -10.44 39.53
CA LYS A 655 -11.04 -11.60 39.60
C LYS A 655 -10.16 -11.68 38.36
N ARG A 656 -8.88 -11.91 38.60
CA ARG A 656 -7.89 -12.12 37.55
C ARG A 656 -7.73 -13.60 37.27
N GLU A 657 -7.72 -13.96 36.00
CA GLU A 657 -7.34 -15.29 35.53
C GLU A 657 -6.10 -15.20 34.67
N SER A 658 -5.22 -16.19 34.80
CA SER A 658 -3.96 -16.25 34.08
C SER A 658 -3.92 -17.50 33.23
N PHE A 659 -3.42 -17.36 32.01
CA PHE A 659 -3.12 -18.46 31.11
C PHE A 659 -1.84 -18.17 30.35
N TYR A 660 -1.27 -19.17 29.70
CA TYR A 660 -0.02 -19.10 28.96
C TYR A 660 -0.29 -19.28 27.47
N VAL A 661 0.33 -18.45 26.64
CA VAL A 661 0.39 -18.63 25.18
C VAL A 661 1.68 -19.37 24.86
N GLY A 662 1.55 -20.58 24.32
CA GLY A 662 2.71 -21.37 23.91
C GLY A 662 3.28 -20.90 22.57
N PRO A 663 4.61 -20.94 22.37
CA PRO A 663 5.19 -20.74 21.06
C PRO A 663 4.70 -21.82 20.09
N PRO A 664 4.67 -21.54 18.77
CA PRO A 664 4.33 -22.53 17.77
C PRO A 664 5.28 -23.73 17.81
N VAL A 665 4.74 -24.93 17.61
CA VAL A 665 5.53 -26.18 17.59
C VAL A 665 6.49 -26.14 16.39
N LYS A 666 7.76 -26.54 16.60
CA LYS A 666 8.81 -26.47 15.56
C LYS A 666 8.44 -27.15 14.24
N GLU A 667 7.70 -28.25 14.29
CA GLU A 667 7.23 -29.00 13.11
C GLU A 667 6.19 -28.23 12.27
N LYS A 668 5.48 -27.28 12.87
CA LYS A 668 4.47 -26.44 12.20
C LYS A 668 5.03 -25.13 11.65
N LEU A 669 6.33 -24.87 11.86
CA LEU A 669 6.97 -23.68 11.30
C LEU A 669 7.22 -23.87 9.79
N PRO A 670 6.92 -22.87 8.96
CA PRO A 670 7.24 -22.91 7.54
C PRO A 670 8.72 -23.19 7.28
N LYS A 671 9.01 -23.92 6.19
CA LYS A 671 10.40 -24.13 5.73
C LYS A 671 10.95 -22.82 5.15
N GLY A 672 12.26 -22.60 5.27
CA GLY A 672 12.93 -21.42 4.72
C GLY A 672 12.90 -20.15 5.60
N LEU A 673 12.58 -20.28 6.89
CA LEU A 673 12.72 -19.16 7.84
C LEU A 673 14.19 -18.78 7.99
N THR A 674 14.47 -17.48 8.04
CA THR A 674 15.80 -16.93 8.31
C THR A 674 15.84 -16.27 9.68
N GLN A 675 17.03 -16.16 10.29
CA GLN A 675 17.18 -15.43 11.54
C GLN A 675 16.69 -13.98 11.38
N GLY A 676 15.87 -13.51 12.33
CA GLY A 676 15.26 -12.18 12.29
C GLY A 676 13.95 -12.08 11.50
N SER A 677 13.48 -13.18 10.88
CA SER A 677 12.10 -13.26 10.39
C SER A 677 11.10 -13.24 11.54
N VAL A 678 9.94 -12.61 11.31
CA VAL A 678 8.87 -12.50 12.31
C VAL A 678 7.57 -13.05 11.73
N LEU A 679 6.96 -14.02 12.40
CA LEU A 679 5.59 -14.44 12.10
C LEU A 679 4.64 -13.44 12.76
N VAL A 680 3.66 -12.92 12.02
CA VAL A 680 2.73 -11.90 12.45
C VAL A 680 1.30 -12.42 12.30
N GLY A 681 0.46 -12.08 13.25
CA GLY A 681 -0.97 -12.33 13.18
C GLY A 681 -1.71 -11.62 14.30
N THR A 682 -2.83 -12.19 14.75
CA THR A 682 -3.75 -11.52 15.68
C THR A 682 -4.26 -12.45 16.77
N ILE A 683 -4.53 -11.90 17.95
CA ILE A 683 -5.20 -12.55 19.08
C ILE A 683 -6.46 -11.79 19.48
N SER A 684 -7.54 -12.51 19.75
CA SER A 684 -8.77 -12.01 20.36
C SER A 684 -9.07 -12.82 21.62
N TYR A 685 -9.68 -12.20 22.63
CA TYR A 685 -9.93 -12.84 23.93
C TYR A 685 -11.42 -13.12 24.24
N GLY A 686 -12.35 -12.39 23.63
CA GLY A 686 -13.78 -12.47 23.93
C GLY A 686 -14.59 -13.21 22.87
N LYS A 687 -15.83 -13.60 23.23
CA LYS A 687 -16.85 -14.12 22.32
C LYS A 687 -18.08 -13.21 22.35
N LEU A 688 -18.62 -12.86 21.18
CA LEU A 688 -19.83 -12.02 21.06
C LEU A 688 -21.09 -12.77 21.55
N SER A 689 -22.06 -12.03 22.08
CA SER A 689 -23.34 -12.60 22.49
C SER A 689 -24.11 -13.13 21.26
N GLY A 690 -24.65 -14.35 21.35
CA GLY A 690 -25.42 -14.98 20.26
C GLY A 690 -24.65 -15.74 19.17
N GLN A 691 -23.31 -15.87 19.26
CA GLN A 691 -22.56 -16.76 18.35
C GLN A 691 -22.75 -18.25 18.71
N GLU A 692 -23.53 -18.98 17.90
CA GLU A 692 -23.63 -20.44 17.94
C GLU A 692 -22.28 -21.11 17.63
N GLU A 693 -22.02 -22.26 18.26
CA GLU A 693 -20.81 -23.06 18.01
C GLU A 693 -20.89 -23.72 16.62
N GLY A 694 -19.90 -23.45 15.75
CA GLY A 694 -19.70 -24.22 14.51
C GLY A 694 -20.09 -23.54 13.19
N LYS A 695 -20.54 -22.27 13.19
CA LYS A 695 -20.58 -21.44 11.96
C LYS A 695 -19.41 -20.47 11.97
N ASP A 696 -18.69 -20.37 10.84
CA ASP A 696 -17.62 -19.40 10.62
C ASP A 696 -18.14 -18.00 10.97
N SER A 697 -17.74 -17.56 12.16
CA SER A 697 -18.40 -16.52 12.93
C SER A 697 -17.76 -15.18 12.62
N GLN A 698 -18.54 -14.12 12.66
CA GLN A 698 -18.05 -12.75 12.57
C GLN A 698 -16.81 -12.56 13.46
N GLN A 699 -15.73 -12.07 12.87
CA GLN A 699 -14.47 -11.79 13.56
C GLN A 699 -14.75 -10.86 14.76
N HIS A 700 -14.21 -11.20 15.93
CA HIS A 700 -14.35 -10.37 17.12
C HIS A 700 -13.85 -8.94 16.82
N PRO A 701 -14.58 -7.88 17.21
CA PRO A 701 -14.27 -6.49 16.81
C PRO A 701 -12.93 -5.99 17.37
N VAL A 702 -12.46 -6.61 18.47
CA VAL A 702 -11.17 -6.32 19.08
C VAL A 702 -10.21 -7.45 18.81
N SER A 703 -9.10 -7.12 18.19
CA SER A 703 -7.96 -8.00 18.02
C SER A 703 -6.66 -7.24 18.27
N TYR A 704 -5.67 -7.96 18.76
CA TYR A 704 -4.38 -7.44 19.17
C TYR A 704 -3.28 -8.10 18.35
N PRO A 705 -2.18 -7.41 18.03
CA PRO A 705 -1.10 -8.00 17.25
C PRO A 705 -0.36 -9.08 18.06
N VAL A 706 -0.11 -10.21 17.41
CA VAL A 706 0.79 -11.26 17.91
C VAL A 706 1.97 -11.37 16.97
N CYS A 707 3.17 -11.34 17.51
CA CYS A 707 4.41 -11.54 16.78
C CYS A 707 5.19 -12.71 17.38
N PHE A 708 5.73 -13.57 16.54
CA PHE A 708 6.66 -14.61 16.94
C PHE A 708 8.02 -14.38 16.25
N ILE A 709 9.06 -14.16 17.04
CA ILE A 709 10.43 -13.99 16.57
C ILE A 709 11.04 -15.37 16.40
N VAL A 710 11.52 -15.65 15.19
CA VAL A 710 12.19 -16.92 14.90
C VAL A 710 13.55 -16.96 15.62
N PRO A 711 13.81 -17.99 16.44
CA PRO A 711 15.07 -18.11 17.18
C PRO A 711 16.25 -18.38 16.22
N PRO A 712 17.51 -18.18 16.67
CA PRO A 712 18.68 -18.53 15.87
C PRO A 712 18.62 -19.99 15.44
N ILE A 713 18.72 -20.23 14.13
CA ILE A 713 18.74 -21.57 13.57
C ILE A 713 20.10 -22.16 13.90
N LYS A 714 20.14 -23.39 14.44
CA LYS A 714 21.40 -24.14 14.53
C LYS A 714 21.94 -24.23 13.11
N LEU A 715 23.13 -23.67 12.87
CA LEU A 715 23.94 -24.11 11.74
C LEU A 715 23.99 -25.63 11.89
N GLU A 716 23.46 -26.38 10.93
CA GLU A 716 23.86 -27.77 10.83
C GLU A 716 25.37 -27.70 10.79
N ASP A 717 26.03 -28.30 11.79
CA ASP A 717 27.47 -28.51 11.75
C ASP A 717 27.72 -29.08 10.37
N ASP A 718 28.35 -28.26 9.53
CA ASP A 718 28.76 -28.58 8.19
C ASP A 718 29.47 -29.91 8.36
N LYS A 719 28.76 -31.01 8.05
CA LYS A 719 29.20 -32.37 8.37
C LYS A 719 30.59 -32.42 7.79
N GLY A 720 31.57 -32.36 8.69
CA GLY A 720 32.94 -32.06 8.29
C GLY A 720 33.24 -33.00 7.17
N LYS A 721 33.60 -32.45 6.00
CA LYS A 721 34.02 -33.19 4.81
C LYS A 721 34.57 -34.53 5.27
N ASP A 722 33.84 -35.61 4.98
CA ASP A 722 34.19 -36.96 5.39
C ASP A 722 35.64 -37.24 4.97
N THR A 723 36.58 -36.98 5.87
CA THR A 723 37.99 -37.37 5.74
C THR A 723 38.18 -38.83 6.17
N SER A 724 37.13 -39.64 6.06
CA SER A 724 37.11 -41.06 6.43
C SER A 724 36.73 -41.88 5.19
N LEU A 725 37.69 -42.02 4.28
CA LEU A 725 37.90 -43.17 3.38
C LEU A 725 39.01 -42.79 2.38
N SER A 726 40.24 -42.68 2.87
CA SER A 726 41.41 -42.67 1.99
C SER A 726 42.49 -43.66 2.44
N GLU A 727 42.24 -44.49 3.46
CA GLU A 727 43.23 -45.44 3.99
C GLU A 727 43.62 -46.59 3.05
N SER A 728 43.14 -46.62 1.79
CA SER A 728 43.55 -47.60 0.79
C SER A 728 44.41 -47.05 -0.37
N LYS A 729 44.69 -45.74 -0.44
CA LYS A 729 45.48 -45.13 -1.53
C LYS A 729 46.81 -44.56 -1.05
N SER A 730 47.86 -44.75 -1.84
CA SER A 730 49.21 -44.24 -1.56
C SER A 730 49.26 -42.71 -1.56
N VAL A 731 50.23 -42.11 -0.85
CA VAL A 731 50.42 -40.64 -0.80
C VAL A 731 50.65 -40.06 -2.20
N ALA A 732 51.30 -40.82 -3.10
CA ALA A 732 51.52 -40.43 -4.49
C ALA A 732 50.20 -40.32 -5.28
N GLU A 733 49.29 -41.29 -5.14
CA GLU A 733 47.98 -41.28 -5.80
C GLU A 733 47.08 -40.14 -5.31
N ARG A 734 47.11 -39.84 -4.01
CA ARG A 734 46.34 -38.70 -3.46
C ARG A 734 46.87 -37.36 -3.96
N LEU A 735 48.19 -37.21 -4.04
CA LEU A 735 48.83 -35.99 -4.57
C LEU A 735 48.47 -35.79 -6.05
N GLU A 736 48.50 -36.87 -6.84
CA GLU A 736 48.15 -36.82 -8.26
C GLU A 736 46.65 -36.50 -8.48
N GLU A 737 45.76 -37.05 -7.66
CA GLU A 737 44.32 -36.72 -7.67
C GLU A 737 44.06 -35.24 -7.30
N GLU A 738 44.70 -34.71 -6.25
CA GLU A 738 44.53 -33.30 -5.87
C GLU A 738 45.13 -32.34 -6.90
N VAL A 739 46.29 -32.67 -7.49
CA VAL A 739 46.90 -31.87 -8.57
C VAL A 739 45.99 -31.86 -9.81
N ARG A 740 45.42 -33.01 -10.19
CA ARG A 740 44.45 -33.10 -11.29
C ARG A 740 43.22 -32.23 -11.00
N ASP A 741 42.62 -32.38 -9.83
CA ASP A 741 41.39 -31.66 -9.47
C ASP A 741 41.66 -30.14 -9.35
N ALA A 742 42.85 -29.74 -8.90
CA ALA A 742 43.31 -28.35 -8.92
C ALA A 742 43.50 -27.80 -10.34
N LYS A 743 44.11 -28.58 -11.26
CA LYS A 743 44.23 -28.19 -12.68
C LYS A 743 42.85 -28.06 -13.35
N ILE A 744 41.91 -28.97 -13.05
CA ILE A 744 40.51 -28.90 -13.53
C ILE A 744 39.78 -27.69 -12.95
N LYS A 745 39.97 -27.41 -11.66
CA LYS A 745 39.39 -26.23 -11.01
C LYS A 745 39.93 -24.93 -11.62
N MET A 746 41.23 -24.88 -11.93
CA MET A 746 41.84 -23.76 -12.63
C MET A 746 41.25 -23.60 -14.04
N LEU A 747 41.12 -24.69 -14.80
CA LEU A 747 40.47 -24.69 -16.12
C LEU A 747 39.05 -24.10 -16.07
N THR A 748 38.30 -24.37 -15.01
CA THR A 748 36.93 -23.83 -14.83
C THR A 748 36.87 -22.39 -14.32
N SER A 749 37.97 -21.87 -13.77
CA SER A 749 38.03 -20.49 -13.26
C SER A 749 38.46 -19.47 -14.32
N LEU A 750 39.01 -19.92 -15.46
CA LEU A 750 39.41 -19.06 -16.56
C LEU A 750 38.19 -18.44 -17.23
N SER A 751 38.16 -17.11 -17.31
CA SER A 751 37.10 -16.39 -17.99
C SER A 751 37.31 -16.48 -19.51
N LEU A 752 36.35 -17.03 -20.25
CA LEU A 752 36.47 -17.17 -21.71
C LEU A 752 36.15 -15.87 -22.46
N ASN A 753 36.27 -14.71 -21.81
CA ASN A 753 35.87 -13.41 -22.34
C ASN A 753 37.01 -12.71 -23.09
N SER A 754 38.27 -12.92 -22.69
CA SER A 754 39.47 -12.33 -23.32
C SER A 754 40.16 -13.31 -24.29
N CYS A 755 40.84 -12.82 -25.33
CA CYS A 755 41.54 -13.68 -26.29
C CYS A 755 42.71 -14.45 -25.66
N GLU A 756 43.39 -13.86 -24.67
CA GLU A 756 44.53 -14.46 -23.98
C GLU A 756 44.09 -15.66 -23.13
N GLU A 757 43.05 -15.47 -22.29
CA GLU A 757 42.50 -16.54 -21.46
C GLU A 757 41.90 -17.69 -22.30
N ARG A 758 41.32 -17.41 -23.48
CA ARG A 758 40.86 -18.46 -24.42
C ARG A 758 42.00 -19.30 -24.99
N CYS A 759 43.11 -18.67 -25.36
CA CYS A 759 44.27 -19.38 -25.87
C CYS A 759 44.87 -20.30 -24.80
N GLU A 760 44.99 -19.80 -23.57
CA GLU A 760 45.49 -20.59 -22.44
C GLU A 760 44.50 -21.70 -22.03
N TRP A 761 43.19 -21.43 -22.07
CA TRP A 761 42.17 -22.46 -21.85
C TRP A 761 42.27 -23.58 -22.88
N ARG A 762 42.46 -23.27 -24.18
CA ARG A 762 42.65 -24.28 -25.24
C ARG A 762 43.92 -25.09 -25.05
N LYS A 763 45.04 -24.46 -24.67
CA LYS A 763 46.29 -25.18 -24.38
C LYS A 763 46.13 -26.11 -23.17
N LEU A 764 45.52 -25.61 -22.10
CA LEU A 764 45.30 -26.36 -20.88
C LEU A 764 44.32 -27.51 -21.08
N SER A 765 43.25 -27.33 -21.87
CA SER A 765 42.29 -28.38 -22.18
C SER A 765 42.90 -29.50 -23.03
N VAL A 766 43.71 -29.16 -24.04
CA VAL A 766 44.44 -30.16 -24.85
C VAL A 766 45.46 -30.92 -23.99
N SER A 767 46.22 -30.21 -23.15
CA SER A 767 47.19 -30.83 -22.23
C SER A 767 46.49 -31.79 -21.27
N LEU A 768 45.41 -31.36 -20.61
CA LEU A 768 44.66 -32.19 -19.66
C LEU A 768 43.97 -33.36 -20.34
N LYS A 769 43.43 -33.18 -21.55
CA LYS A 769 42.82 -34.27 -22.33
C LYS A 769 43.85 -35.33 -22.73
N SER A 770 45.10 -34.93 -22.98
CA SER A 770 46.20 -35.87 -23.24
C SER A 770 46.65 -36.64 -21.99
N GLU A 771 46.62 -35.99 -20.82
CA GLU A 771 47.04 -36.55 -19.52
C GLU A 771 45.96 -37.47 -18.94
N TYR A 772 44.67 -37.15 -19.14
CA TYR A 772 43.53 -37.88 -18.57
C TYR A 772 42.41 -38.16 -19.61
N PRO A 773 42.66 -38.96 -20.66
CA PRO A 773 41.76 -39.10 -21.81
C PRO A 773 40.42 -39.77 -21.52
N LYS A 774 40.30 -40.55 -20.44
CA LYS A 774 39.06 -41.26 -20.04
C LYS A 774 38.39 -40.67 -18.78
N TYR A 775 38.86 -39.52 -18.29
CA TYR A 775 38.33 -38.94 -17.07
C TYR A 775 37.08 -38.09 -17.35
N THR A 776 35.90 -38.69 -17.20
CA THR A 776 34.60 -38.09 -17.52
C THR A 776 34.38 -36.69 -16.94
N PRO A 777 34.74 -36.37 -15.67
CA PRO A 777 34.56 -35.02 -15.14
C PRO A 777 35.36 -33.94 -15.89
N LEU A 778 36.57 -34.26 -16.37
CA LEU A 778 37.35 -33.34 -17.21
C LEU A 778 36.67 -33.15 -18.57
N LEU A 779 36.23 -34.23 -19.22
CA LEU A 779 35.60 -34.19 -20.53
C LEU A 779 34.29 -33.37 -20.50
N VAL A 780 33.49 -33.52 -19.44
CA VAL A 780 32.29 -32.70 -19.20
C VAL A 780 32.66 -31.22 -19.06
N ARG A 781 33.71 -30.88 -18.29
CA ARG A 781 34.16 -29.48 -18.16
C ARG A 781 34.72 -28.89 -19.46
N ILE A 782 35.36 -29.70 -20.30
CA ILE A 782 35.79 -29.28 -21.65
C ILE A 782 34.56 -28.99 -22.51
N MET A 783 33.55 -29.86 -22.49
CA MET A 783 32.28 -29.64 -23.20
C MET A 783 31.56 -28.37 -22.73
N GLU A 784 31.42 -28.16 -21.42
CA GLU A 784 30.84 -26.93 -20.83
C GLU A 784 31.62 -25.66 -21.19
N GLY A 785 32.96 -25.75 -21.23
CA GLY A 785 33.82 -24.66 -21.65
C GLY A 785 33.76 -24.33 -23.15
N LEU A 786 33.43 -25.32 -24.01
CA LEU A 786 33.12 -25.06 -25.42
C LEU A 786 31.74 -24.41 -25.58
N LEU A 787 30.73 -24.88 -24.85
CA LEU A 787 29.35 -24.34 -24.88
C LEU A 787 29.26 -22.88 -24.43
N SER A 788 30.20 -22.42 -23.60
CA SER A 788 30.26 -21.03 -23.12
C SER A 788 30.96 -20.06 -24.09
N GLN A 789 31.58 -20.54 -25.17
CA GLN A 789 32.22 -19.71 -26.20
C GLN A 789 31.19 -19.23 -27.24
N SER A 790 30.78 -17.97 -27.16
CA SER A 790 29.69 -17.43 -28.00
C SER A 790 30.12 -16.71 -29.29
N ASN A 791 31.42 -16.49 -29.52
CA ASN A 791 31.93 -15.68 -30.64
C ASN A 791 32.97 -16.44 -31.49
N ASN A 792 32.53 -17.43 -32.28
CA ASN A 792 33.33 -17.99 -33.38
C ASN A 792 32.72 -17.55 -34.72
N GLU A 793 33.56 -17.06 -35.64
CA GLU A 793 33.16 -16.60 -36.97
C GLU A 793 32.59 -17.74 -37.85
N ASP A 794 32.89 -19.00 -37.51
CA ASP A 794 32.36 -20.19 -38.19
C ASP A 794 31.59 -21.13 -37.24
N LYS A 795 30.26 -20.97 -37.21
CA LYS A 795 29.35 -21.74 -36.35
C LYS A 795 29.34 -23.24 -36.67
N ILE A 796 29.65 -23.64 -37.90
CA ILE A 796 29.63 -25.06 -38.30
C ILE A 796 30.81 -25.80 -37.68
N VAL A 797 32.00 -25.19 -37.71
CA VAL A 797 33.21 -25.76 -37.11
C VAL A 797 33.05 -25.86 -35.59
N HIS A 798 32.53 -24.81 -34.96
CA HIS A 798 32.32 -24.79 -33.51
C HIS A 798 31.32 -25.85 -33.03
N ASN A 799 30.17 -25.99 -33.71
CA ASN A 799 29.22 -27.05 -33.39
C ASN A 799 29.79 -28.45 -33.68
N GLY A 800 30.69 -28.58 -34.66
CA GLY A 800 31.47 -29.81 -34.88
C GLY A 800 32.38 -30.15 -33.69
N GLU A 801 33.08 -29.17 -33.12
CA GLU A 801 33.89 -29.35 -31.91
C GLU A 801 33.04 -29.78 -30.69
N ILE A 802 31.82 -29.24 -30.57
CA ILE A 802 30.87 -29.65 -29.51
C ILE A 802 30.42 -31.10 -29.69
N VAL A 803 30.15 -31.53 -30.93
CA VAL A 803 29.78 -32.93 -31.23
C VAL A 803 30.92 -33.89 -30.88
N GLU A 804 32.16 -33.54 -31.24
CA GLU A 804 33.35 -34.32 -30.87
C GLU A 804 33.53 -34.40 -29.34
N ALA A 805 33.44 -33.26 -28.64
CA ALA A 805 33.55 -33.22 -27.19
C ALA A 805 32.44 -34.02 -26.48
N ALA A 806 31.21 -33.98 -27.01
CA ALA A 806 30.11 -34.78 -26.49
C ALA A 806 30.33 -36.28 -26.76
N ASN A 807 30.88 -36.66 -27.91
CA ASN A 807 31.26 -38.05 -28.20
C ASN A 807 32.32 -38.54 -27.21
N ASP A 808 33.34 -37.73 -26.87
CA ASP A 808 34.34 -38.11 -25.87
C ASP A 808 33.69 -38.43 -24.51
N VAL A 809 32.71 -37.62 -24.08
CA VAL A 809 31.96 -37.85 -22.84
C VAL A 809 31.14 -39.15 -22.93
N ILE A 810 30.40 -39.34 -24.03
CA ILE A 810 29.58 -40.53 -24.27
C ILE A 810 30.43 -41.80 -24.27
N ASP A 811 31.58 -41.77 -24.93
CA ASP A 811 32.50 -42.91 -25.06
C ASP A 811 33.23 -43.22 -23.75
N SER A 812 33.34 -42.25 -22.85
CA SER A 812 33.93 -42.46 -21.52
C SER A 812 33.00 -43.19 -20.54
N ILE A 813 31.70 -43.28 -20.84
CA ILE A 813 30.67 -43.84 -19.95
C ILE A 813 30.27 -45.25 -20.42
N ASP A 814 30.39 -46.25 -19.54
CA ASP A 814 29.93 -47.61 -19.83
C ASP A 814 28.40 -47.70 -19.78
N ARG A 815 27.79 -47.72 -20.96
CA ARG A 815 26.33 -47.78 -21.15
C ARG A 815 25.73 -49.12 -20.70
N ASP A 816 26.46 -50.23 -20.85
CA ASP A 816 25.97 -51.55 -20.50
C ASP A 816 25.94 -51.74 -18.97
N GLU A 817 26.92 -51.18 -18.26
CA GLU A 817 26.93 -51.13 -16.80
C GLU A 817 25.80 -50.25 -16.25
N LEU A 818 25.61 -49.05 -16.83
CA LEU A 818 24.57 -48.10 -16.44
C LEU A 818 23.14 -48.66 -16.66
N ALA A 819 22.90 -49.32 -17.80
CA ALA A 819 21.61 -49.92 -18.13
C ALA A 819 21.26 -51.11 -17.21
N LYS A 820 22.25 -51.95 -16.88
CA LYS A 820 22.07 -53.06 -15.92
C LYS A 820 21.72 -52.54 -14.54
N TYR A 821 22.33 -51.44 -14.11
CA TYR A 821 22.06 -50.82 -12.81
C TYR A 821 20.63 -50.24 -12.71
N LEU A 822 20.13 -49.58 -13.75
CA LEU A 822 18.77 -49.01 -13.77
C LEU A 822 17.65 -50.07 -13.68
N LEU A 823 17.95 -51.33 -14.02
CA LEU A 823 17.04 -52.48 -13.90
C LEU A 823 17.05 -53.15 -12.50
N LEU A 824 18.04 -52.85 -11.66
CA LEU A 824 18.20 -53.39 -10.31
C LEU A 824 17.48 -52.52 -9.28
N ARG A 825 16.57 -53.14 -8.51
CA ARG A 825 15.84 -52.49 -7.41
C ARG A 825 16.63 -52.71 -6.11
N ASN A 826 17.41 -51.72 -5.68
CA ASN A 826 18.28 -51.84 -4.49
C ASN A 826 17.58 -51.46 -3.18
N ASP A 827 17.98 -52.12 -2.09
CA ASP A 827 17.58 -51.85 -0.70
C ASP A 827 18.24 -50.56 -0.16
N PRO A 828 17.53 -49.67 0.55
CA PRO A 828 17.99 -48.33 0.90
C PRO A 828 18.96 -48.21 2.10
N ASP A 829 19.32 -49.30 2.79
CA ASP A 829 19.99 -49.23 4.10
C ASP A 829 21.52 -49.46 4.12
N ASP A 830 22.20 -49.45 2.95
CA ASP A 830 23.67 -49.59 2.87
C ASP A 830 24.38 -48.32 2.33
N VAL A 831 25.33 -47.78 3.11
CA VAL A 831 26.05 -46.53 2.83
C VAL A 831 26.95 -46.64 1.59
N GLU A 832 27.49 -47.82 1.29
CA GLU A 832 28.25 -48.03 0.05
C GLU A 832 27.33 -48.08 -1.18
N SER A 833 26.13 -48.66 -1.04
CA SER A 833 25.12 -48.68 -2.10
C SER A 833 24.61 -47.27 -2.45
N GLU A 834 24.48 -46.36 -1.48
CA GLU A 834 24.10 -44.95 -1.73
C GLU A 834 25.20 -44.17 -2.48
N LYS A 835 26.48 -44.37 -2.13
CA LYS A 835 27.60 -43.73 -2.84
C LYS A 835 27.72 -44.23 -4.28
N PHE A 836 27.54 -45.53 -4.49
CA PHE A 836 27.51 -46.12 -5.83
C PHE A 836 26.28 -45.65 -6.64
N LYS A 837 25.12 -45.51 -6.00
CA LYS A 837 23.91 -44.91 -6.59
C LYS A 837 24.13 -43.48 -7.06
N LYS A 838 24.68 -42.61 -6.21
CA LYS A 838 25.02 -41.22 -6.58
C LYS A 838 26.00 -41.16 -7.75
N LYS A 839 26.97 -42.08 -7.81
CA LYS A 839 27.92 -42.18 -8.92
C LYS A 839 27.23 -42.58 -10.23
N MET A 840 26.33 -43.57 -10.19
CA MET A 840 25.58 -44.02 -11.38
C MET A 840 24.55 -42.98 -11.83
N GLU A 841 23.86 -42.29 -10.92
CA GLU A 841 22.98 -41.16 -11.23
C GLU A 841 23.76 -40.01 -11.88
N ALA A 842 24.94 -39.66 -11.35
CA ALA A 842 25.81 -38.64 -11.94
C ALA A 842 26.30 -39.04 -13.34
N ALA A 843 26.68 -40.31 -13.55
CA ALA A 843 27.08 -40.82 -14.87
C ALA A 843 25.92 -40.79 -15.87
N ARG A 844 24.70 -41.16 -15.46
CA ARG A 844 23.48 -41.03 -16.27
C ARG A 844 23.22 -39.57 -16.66
N ASP A 845 23.32 -38.65 -15.71
CA ASP A 845 23.04 -37.24 -15.94
C ASP A 845 24.09 -36.60 -16.87
N GLN A 846 25.36 -36.99 -16.74
CA GLN A 846 26.44 -36.58 -17.65
C GLN A 846 26.26 -37.16 -19.06
N LEU A 847 25.86 -38.43 -19.18
CA LEU A 847 25.54 -39.06 -20.46
C LEU A 847 24.35 -38.37 -21.15
N ALA A 848 23.28 -38.12 -20.40
CA ALA A 848 22.09 -37.44 -20.91
C ALA A 848 22.40 -36.00 -21.35
N GLU A 849 23.21 -35.26 -20.58
CA GLU A 849 23.66 -33.93 -20.95
C GLU A 849 24.48 -33.94 -22.24
N ALA A 850 25.45 -34.86 -22.37
CA ALA A 850 26.27 -34.97 -23.59
C ALA A 850 25.42 -35.32 -24.83
N LEU A 851 24.50 -36.29 -24.72
CA LEU A 851 23.56 -36.63 -25.78
C LEU A 851 22.64 -35.45 -26.15
N TYR A 852 22.18 -34.69 -25.15
CA TYR A 852 21.35 -33.49 -25.37
C TYR A 852 22.10 -32.39 -26.13
N GLN A 853 23.31 -32.04 -25.68
CA GLN A 853 24.14 -31.01 -26.31
C GLN A 853 24.58 -31.42 -27.72
N LYS A 854 24.91 -32.71 -27.93
CA LYS A 854 25.17 -33.29 -29.26
C LYS A 854 23.96 -33.15 -30.18
N GLY A 855 22.76 -33.41 -29.67
CA GLY A 855 21.51 -33.26 -30.43
C GLY A 855 21.26 -31.82 -30.89
N LEU A 856 21.45 -30.85 -30.00
CA LEU A 856 21.33 -29.43 -30.33
C LEU A 856 22.34 -28.99 -31.40
N ALA A 857 23.61 -29.39 -31.24
CA ALA A 857 24.67 -29.06 -32.18
C ALA A 857 24.44 -29.68 -33.57
N LEU A 858 24.00 -30.95 -33.64
CA LEU A 858 23.66 -31.62 -34.90
C LEU A 858 22.53 -30.91 -35.64
N TYR A 859 21.47 -30.51 -34.92
CA TYR A 859 20.35 -29.77 -35.49
C TYR A 859 20.78 -28.41 -36.05
N GLU A 860 21.62 -27.66 -35.31
CA GLU A 860 22.09 -26.35 -35.75
C GLU A 860 23.01 -26.46 -36.98
N ILE A 861 23.86 -27.50 -37.06
CA ILE A 861 24.67 -27.80 -38.25
C ILE A 861 23.78 -28.07 -39.48
N GLU A 862 22.72 -28.86 -39.32
CA GLU A 862 21.78 -29.19 -40.41
C GLU A 862 21.07 -27.93 -40.92
N MET A 863 20.52 -27.10 -40.03
CA MET A 863 19.86 -25.84 -40.39
C MET A 863 20.78 -24.84 -41.09
N LEU A 864 22.04 -24.75 -40.67
CA LEU A 864 23.04 -23.88 -41.31
C LEU A 864 23.47 -24.38 -42.70
N LYS A 865 23.46 -25.70 -42.93
CA LYS A 865 23.74 -26.31 -44.24
C LYS A 865 22.59 -26.11 -45.22
N ASP A 866 21.34 -26.30 -44.78
CA ASP A 866 20.15 -26.07 -45.61
C ASP A 866 19.95 -24.59 -45.98
N GLY A 867 20.23 -23.67 -45.05
CA GLY A 867 20.19 -22.23 -45.32
C GLY A 867 21.23 -21.76 -46.36
N LYS A 868 22.45 -22.34 -46.34
CA LYS A 868 23.48 -22.07 -47.37
C LYS A 868 23.10 -22.64 -48.73
N ALA A 869 22.45 -23.81 -48.79
CA ALA A 869 21.94 -24.42 -50.03
C ALA A 869 20.76 -23.64 -50.66
N ALA A 870 19.88 -23.05 -49.84
CA ALA A 870 18.77 -22.21 -50.32
C ALA A 870 19.23 -20.84 -50.86
N THR A 871 20.36 -20.32 -50.37
CA THR A 871 20.90 -19.01 -50.80
C THR A 871 21.63 -19.10 -52.15
N SER A 872 22.08 -20.30 -52.55
CA SER A 872 22.73 -20.55 -53.85
C SER A 872 21.77 -20.72 -55.04
N ILE A 873 20.45 -20.72 -54.84
CA ILE A 873 19.45 -21.01 -55.91
C ILE A 873 18.76 -19.74 -56.46
N ARG A 874 19.09 -18.52 -56.00
CA ARG A 874 18.42 -17.27 -56.42
C ARG A 874 19.17 -16.42 -57.47
N ILE A 875 19.74 -17.04 -58.50
CA ILE A 875 20.10 -16.34 -59.74
C ILE A 875 19.70 -17.22 -60.94
N GLU A 876 18.48 -17.02 -61.43
CA GLU A 876 18.10 -16.95 -62.86
C GLU A 876 16.57 -16.88 -63.01
N ASP A 877 16.12 -16.00 -63.91
CA ASP A 877 14.75 -15.51 -64.09
C ASP A 877 13.91 -16.35 -65.09
N HIS A 878 12.60 -16.31 -64.86
CA HIS A 878 11.45 -16.42 -65.79
C HIS A 878 10.93 -17.77 -66.38
N LYS A 879 9.70 -18.06 -65.92
CA LYS A 879 8.42 -18.25 -66.65
C LYS A 879 7.81 -19.65 -66.89
N ASP A 880 6.53 -19.68 -66.46
CA ASP A 880 5.33 -20.38 -66.93
C ASP A 880 4.96 -21.81 -66.45
N ASP A 881 3.77 -21.81 -65.83
CA ASP A 881 2.67 -22.80 -65.78
C ASP A 881 2.66 -24.03 -64.84
N VAL A 882 1.44 -24.28 -64.38
CA VAL A 882 0.90 -25.07 -63.24
C VAL A 882 0.22 -26.35 -63.80
N PRO A 883 -0.23 -27.37 -63.01
CA PRO A 883 0.37 -28.20 -61.96
C PRO A 883 0.28 -29.72 -62.28
N SER A 884 0.69 -30.54 -61.29
CA SER A 884 0.22 -31.91 -60.99
C SER A 884 1.05 -33.07 -61.55
N ALA A 885 1.69 -33.81 -60.63
CA ALA A 885 1.91 -35.24 -60.79
C ALA A 885 2.01 -35.91 -59.41
N ALA A 886 1.01 -36.75 -59.12
CA ALA A 886 1.09 -37.79 -58.12
C ALA A 886 2.05 -38.90 -58.59
N HIS A 887 2.73 -39.52 -57.61
CA HIS A 887 3.38 -40.84 -57.65
C HIS A 887 4.38 -41.14 -58.78
N LEU A 888 5.63 -41.40 -58.38
CA LEU A 888 6.30 -42.69 -58.69
C LEU A 888 7.53 -42.85 -57.78
N LEU A 889 7.42 -43.83 -56.87
CA LEU A 889 8.50 -44.39 -56.08
C LEU A 889 9.48 -45.11 -57.02
N THR A 890 10.78 -44.83 -56.87
CA THR A 890 11.85 -45.73 -57.31
C THR A 890 12.68 -46.10 -56.07
N PRO A 891 12.79 -47.40 -55.71
CA PRO A 891 13.53 -47.86 -54.55
C PRO A 891 14.99 -48.12 -54.94
N GLY A 892 15.94 -47.44 -54.29
CA GLY A 892 17.36 -47.72 -54.53
C GLY A 892 18.30 -46.55 -54.32
N SER A 893 18.36 -46.01 -53.11
CA SER A 893 19.61 -45.52 -52.53
C SER A 893 19.46 -45.55 -51.02
N SER A 894 20.47 -46.09 -50.33
CA SER A 894 20.57 -46.08 -48.88
C SER A 894 20.47 -44.63 -48.39
N LEU A 895 19.37 -44.30 -47.69
CA LEU A 895 19.24 -43.05 -46.97
C LEU A 895 20.51 -42.84 -46.11
N PRO A 896 21.14 -41.65 -46.11
CA PRO A 896 22.19 -41.36 -45.16
C PRO A 896 21.63 -41.54 -43.74
N LEU A 897 22.35 -42.28 -42.90
CA LEU A 897 22.00 -42.48 -41.49
C LEU A 897 21.76 -41.11 -40.85
N ASP A 898 20.53 -40.89 -40.40
CA ASP A 898 20.13 -39.64 -39.75
C ASP A 898 20.71 -39.58 -38.33
N ALA A 899 21.94 -39.06 -38.24
CA ALA A 899 22.70 -38.98 -36.99
C ALA A 899 21.95 -38.25 -35.86
N PHE A 900 21.03 -37.33 -36.19
CA PHE A 900 20.19 -36.66 -35.20
C PHE A 900 19.14 -37.62 -34.62
N GLU A 901 18.46 -38.40 -35.47
CA GLU A 901 17.43 -39.36 -35.05
C GLU A 901 18.02 -40.50 -34.20
N GLU A 902 19.22 -40.97 -34.53
CA GLU A 902 19.93 -41.97 -33.72
C GLU A 902 20.29 -41.43 -32.33
N ASN A 903 20.84 -40.22 -32.28
CA ASN A 903 21.18 -39.56 -31.02
C ASN A 903 19.93 -39.28 -30.16
N PHE A 904 18.82 -38.88 -30.78
CA PHE A 904 17.55 -38.65 -30.10
C PHE A 904 16.94 -39.94 -29.53
N LYS A 905 16.96 -41.03 -30.30
CA LYS A 905 16.54 -42.37 -29.82
C LYS A 905 17.40 -42.89 -28.69
N GLU A 906 18.69 -42.57 -28.69
CA GLU A 906 19.57 -42.93 -27.59
C GLU A 906 19.24 -42.13 -26.32
N LEU A 907 19.01 -40.81 -26.43
CA LEU A 907 18.61 -39.98 -25.29
C LEU A 907 17.28 -40.45 -24.65
N LEU A 908 16.30 -40.89 -25.47
CA LEU A 908 15.01 -41.43 -25.02
C LEU A 908 15.12 -42.59 -24.03
N LYS A 909 16.22 -43.35 -24.05
CA LYS A 909 16.42 -44.51 -23.16
C LYS A 909 16.78 -44.10 -21.73
N TRP A 910 17.30 -42.88 -21.53
CA TRP A 910 17.95 -42.49 -20.27
C TRP A 910 17.16 -41.45 -19.47
N VAL A 911 16.36 -40.61 -20.13
CA VAL A 911 15.66 -39.47 -19.49
C VAL A 911 14.25 -39.26 -20.05
N ASP A 912 13.38 -38.65 -19.24
CA ASP A 912 12.12 -38.11 -19.74
C ASP A 912 12.39 -36.80 -20.51
N ILE A 913 12.25 -36.86 -21.83
CA ILE A 913 12.52 -35.72 -22.71
C ILE A 913 11.43 -34.65 -22.59
N LYS A 914 10.27 -34.95 -21.99
CA LYS A 914 9.25 -33.92 -21.69
C LYS A 914 9.60 -33.05 -20.48
N SER A 915 10.66 -33.38 -19.76
CA SER A 915 11.17 -32.54 -18.67
C SER A 915 11.67 -31.18 -19.18
N SER A 916 11.60 -30.15 -18.33
CA SER A 916 12.04 -28.78 -18.66
C SER A 916 13.49 -28.69 -19.11
N LYS A 917 14.35 -29.62 -18.67
CA LYS A 917 15.78 -29.66 -18.99
C LYS A 917 16.06 -30.10 -20.43
N TYR A 918 15.36 -31.11 -20.94
CA TYR A 918 15.62 -31.72 -22.26
C TYR A 918 14.56 -31.38 -23.32
N GLY A 919 13.44 -30.77 -22.92
CA GLY A 919 12.29 -30.51 -23.78
C GLY A 919 12.57 -29.67 -25.02
N THR A 920 13.60 -28.81 -25.01
CA THR A 920 13.96 -28.02 -26.20
C THR A 920 14.29 -28.92 -27.39
N LEU A 921 15.05 -30.01 -27.16
CA LEU A 921 15.41 -30.96 -28.22
C LEU A 921 14.18 -31.73 -28.73
N TYR A 922 13.22 -32.04 -27.85
CA TYR A 922 11.94 -32.63 -28.25
C TYR A 922 11.12 -31.70 -29.14
N VAL A 923 11.04 -30.41 -28.80
CA VAL A 923 10.36 -29.40 -29.63
C VAL A 923 11.00 -29.32 -31.02
N LEU A 924 12.33 -29.36 -31.10
CA LEU A 924 13.06 -29.34 -32.38
C LEU A 924 12.85 -30.62 -33.19
N HIS A 925 12.80 -31.80 -32.56
CA HIS A 925 12.47 -33.08 -33.20
C HIS A 925 11.05 -33.08 -33.78
N GLU A 926 10.06 -32.65 -33.00
CA GLU A 926 8.66 -32.57 -33.46
C GLU A 926 8.50 -31.56 -34.60
N ARG A 927 9.24 -30.44 -34.55
CA ARG A 927 9.31 -29.47 -35.65
C ARG A 927 9.92 -30.08 -36.92
N ARG A 928 11.04 -30.82 -36.78
CA ARG A 928 11.72 -31.52 -37.89
C ARG A 928 10.86 -32.60 -38.53
N THR A 929 10.03 -33.28 -37.74
CA THR A 929 9.07 -34.30 -38.23
C THR A 929 7.78 -33.72 -38.81
N GLY A 930 7.66 -32.39 -38.93
CA GLY A 930 6.48 -31.71 -39.49
C GLY A 930 5.26 -31.66 -38.57
N ARG A 931 5.41 -32.01 -37.28
CA ARG A 931 4.33 -32.03 -36.27
C ARG A 931 4.32 -30.75 -35.45
N SER A 932 4.21 -29.59 -36.12
CA SER A 932 4.35 -28.27 -35.50
C SER A 932 3.34 -28.00 -34.38
N GLY A 933 2.14 -28.59 -34.41
CA GLY A 933 1.17 -28.49 -33.32
C GLY A 933 1.63 -29.20 -32.03
N THR A 934 2.24 -30.38 -32.15
CA THR A 934 2.83 -31.12 -31.02
C THR A 934 4.05 -30.39 -30.48
N ALA A 935 4.90 -29.87 -31.38
CA ALA A 935 6.05 -29.04 -31.01
C ALA A 935 5.60 -27.79 -30.22
N LEU A 936 4.54 -27.12 -30.67
CA LEU A 936 3.98 -25.95 -29.98
C LEU A 936 3.40 -26.33 -28.61
N LYS A 937 2.66 -27.45 -28.52
CA LYS A 937 2.12 -27.92 -27.24
C LYS A 937 3.24 -28.24 -26.25
N ALA A 938 4.24 -29.02 -26.67
CA ALA A 938 5.40 -29.34 -25.84
C ALA A 938 6.13 -28.08 -25.35
N LEU A 939 6.28 -27.06 -26.22
CA LEU A 939 6.88 -25.78 -25.85
C LEU A 939 6.01 -24.98 -24.88
N ILE A 940 4.67 -25.01 -25.01
CA ILE A 940 3.76 -24.35 -24.08
C ILE A 940 3.81 -25.03 -22.71
N ASP A 941 3.76 -26.36 -22.69
CA ASP A 941 3.86 -27.15 -21.46
C ASP A 941 5.19 -26.85 -20.77
N MET A 942 6.31 -26.82 -21.51
CA MET A 942 7.60 -26.37 -20.97
C MET A 942 7.58 -24.96 -20.39
N ILE A 943 6.93 -23.99 -21.06
CA ILE A 943 6.83 -22.61 -20.57
C ILE A 943 5.95 -22.51 -19.31
N GLN A 944 4.94 -23.37 -19.19
CA GLN A 944 4.03 -23.40 -18.03
C GLN A 944 4.63 -24.16 -16.83
N ASP A 945 5.36 -25.24 -17.12
CA ASP A 945 5.97 -26.11 -16.13
C ASP A 945 7.37 -25.64 -15.70
N ASP A 946 8.00 -24.70 -16.41
CA ASP A 946 9.26 -24.07 -15.98
C ASP A 946 8.98 -23.19 -14.74
N PRO A 947 9.50 -23.56 -13.56
CA PRO A 947 9.28 -22.80 -12.34
C PRO A 947 10.15 -21.52 -12.28
N GLU A 948 11.01 -21.29 -13.28
CA GLU A 948 11.86 -20.09 -13.41
C GLU A 948 11.20 -18.98 -14.23
N LEU A 949 11.86 -17.82 -14.27
CA LEU A 949 11.41 -16.66 -15.03
C LEU A 949 11.35 -16.94 -16.54
N PRO A 950 10.46 -16.25 -17.28
CA PRO A 950 10.34 -16.39 -18.73
C PRO A 950 11.70 -16.32 -19.43
N LYS A 951 12.04 -17.35 -20.22
CA LYS A 951 13.27 -17.36 -21.04
C LYS A 951 12.97 -16.84 -22.44
N LYS A 952 13.61 -15.73 -22.83
CA LYS A 952 13.35 -15.06 -24.13
C LYS A 952 13.44 -16.01 -25.32
N LYS A 953 14.43 -16.90 -25.33
CA LYS A 953 14.66 -17.90 -26.39
C LYS A 953 13.45 -18.83 -26.61
N LEU A 954 12.74 -19.24 -25.54
CA LEU A 954 11.57 -20.12 -25.65
C LEU A 954 10.39 -19.40 -26.31
N TYR A 955 10.18 -18.12 -26.01
CA TYR A 955 9.12 -17.33 -26.64
C TYR A 955 9.47 -16.94 -28.09
N GLU A 956 10.74 -16.73 -28.42
CA GLU A 956 11.19 -16.56 -29.81
C GLU A 956 10.94 -17.84 -30.63
N LEU A 957 11.20 -19.01 -30.06
CA LEU A 957 10.85 -20.29 -30.69
C LEU A 957 9.33 -20.47 -30.85
N LYS A 958 8.54 -20.05 -29.85
CA LYS A 958 7.07 -20.06 -29.92
C LYS A 958 6.57 -19.18 -31.07
N LEU A 959 7.12 -17.98 -31.22
CA LEU A 959 6.81 -17.09 -32.32
C LEU A 959 7.17 -17.70 -33.68
N SER A 960 8.31 -18.38 -33.78
CA SER A 960 8.72 -19.09 -35.00
C SER A 960 7.71 -20.18 -35.37
N LEU A 961 7.31 -21.03 -34.42
CA LEU A 961 6.34 -22.10 -34.65
C LEU A 961 4.95 -21.55 -35.01
N LEU A 962 4.48 -20.50 -34.33
CA LEU A 962 3.19 -19.87 -34.64
C LEU A 962 3.15 -19.27 -36.05
N LYS A 963 4.28 -18.71 -36.52
CA LYS A 963 4.44 -18.23 -37.90
C LYS A 963 4.39 -19.37 -38.91
N GLU A 964 5.08 -20.48 -38.64
CA GLU A 964 5.07 -21.67 -39.49
C GLU A 964 3.68 -22.30 -39.61
N ILE A 965 2.91 -22.29 -38.52
CA ILE A 965 1.53 -22.80 -38.50
C ILE A 965 0.55 -21.83 -39.20
N GLY A 966 0.92 -20.55 -39.36
CA GLY A 966 0.09 -19.53 -40.00
C GLY A 966 -0.91 -18.82 -39.07
N TRP A 967 -0.74 -18.93 -37.74
CA TRP A 967 -1.64 -18.30 -36.76
C TRP A 967 -1.25 -16.83 -36.50
N ILE A 968 -1.42 -15.97 -37.51
CA ILE A 968 -0.94 -14.59 -37.52
C ILE A 968 -1.45 -13.76 -36.33
N HIS A 969 -2.73 -13.89 -35.98
CA HIS A 969 -3.32 -13.19 -34.82
C HIS A 969 -2.64 -13.53 -33.49
N LEU A 970 -2.18 -14.77 -33.30
CA LEU A 970 -1.44 -15.19 -32.11
C LEU A 970 0.03 -14.73 -32.17
N VAL A 971 0.62 -14.65 -33.37
CA VAL A 971 1.96 -14.07 -33.57
C VAL A 971 1.97 -12.62 -33.14
N GLU A 972 1.01 -11.81 -33.62
CA GLU A 972 0.88 -10.40 -33.24
C GLU A 972 0.67 -10.23 -31.73
N TYR A 973 -0.22 -11.04 -31.14
CA TYR A 973 -0.44 -11.06 -29.70
C TYR A 973 0.84 -11.38 -28.91
N GLU A 974 1.56 -12.44 -29.28
CA GLU A 974 2.81 -12.82 -28.60
C GLU A 974 3.92 -11.80 -28.80
N GLN A 975 4.01 -11.14 -29.97
CA GLN A 975 4.94 -10.04 -30.20
C GLN A 975 4.68 -8.86 -29.27
N GLN A 976 3.42 -8.48 -29.07
CA GLN A 976 3.06 -7.44 -28.10
C GLN A 976 3.48 -7.85 -26.68
N TRP A 977 3.25 -9.11 -26.29
CA TRP A 977 3.67 -9.61 -24.99
C TRP A 977 5.18 -9.72 -24.81
N MET A 978 5.96 -9.91 -25.88
CA MET A 978 7.43 -9.89 -25.80
C MET A 978 7.95 -8.56 -25.27
N HIS A 979 7.32 -7.44 -25.63
CA HIS A 979 7.69 -6.12 -25.11
C HIS A 979 7.41 -5.97 -23.61
N VAL A 980 6.38 -6.65 -23.10
CA VAL A 980 6.00 -6.63 -21.67
C VAL A 980 6.84 -7.60 -20.86
N ARG A 981 7.14 -8.79 -21.40
CA ARG A 981 7.94 -9.83 -20.71
C ARG A 981 9.44 -9.53 -20.72
N PHE A 982 9.93 -8.85 -21.76
CA PHE A 982 11.35 -8.56 -21.96
C PHE A 982 11.57 -7.09 -22.35
N PRO A 983 11.19 -6.13 -21.49
CA PRO A 983 11.42 -4.73 -21.76
C PRO A 983 12.92 -4.40 -21.78
N ALA A 984 13.33 -3.47 -22.65
CA ALA A 984 14.74 -3.07 -22.79
C ALA A 984 15.28 -2.40 -21.51
N SER A 985 14.42 -1.64 -20.83
CA SER A 985 14.70 -0.92 -19.59
C SER A 985 13.50 -1.00 -18.65
N LEU A 986 13.73 -0.75 -17.36
CA LEU A 986 12.65 -0.52 -16.42
C LEU A 986 11.88 0.76 -16.82
N PRO A 987 10.57 0.84 -16.52
CA PRO A 987 9.81 2.07 -16.68
C PRO A 987 10.35 3.16 -15.76
N LEU A 988 10.10 4.42 -16.14
CA LEU A 988 10.48 5.58 -15.33
C LEU A 988 9.55 5.74 -14.12
N PHE A 989 10.09 6.36 -13.07
CA PHE A 989 9.34 6.81 -11.88
C PHE A 989 8.65 8.17 -12.10
#